data_AF-A0A1Q3WS92-F1
#
_entry.id   AF-A0A1Q3WS92-F1
#
_cell.length_a   1.000
_cell.length_b   1.000
_cell.length_c   1.000
_cell.angle_alpha   90.00
_cell.angle_beta   90.00
_cell.angle_gamma   90.00
#
_symmetry.space_group_name_H-M   'P 1'
#
loop_
_entity.id
_entity.type
_entity.pdbx_description
1 polymer ?
#
loop_
_entity_poly.entity_id
_entity_poly.type
_entity_poly.pdbx_seq_one_letter_code
_entity_poly.pdbx_strand_id
1 'polypeptide(L)'
;MSTILGFVELPAPELVWGMFGRGLGVVFFIAISQLYHQVLPLAGRMGVSPIDRKLARIRLDYPGWRHWLYFPTLLWLNCSDRFMRGLILLGAGAALLVVYGGPFSGPALLICWLVYLSFDLALGFTYPWDCLLLEAGFLGLFLPTLPTLPTVAVACLPLPIVAWSYRWLFFRVLFGFGKYKFIGGSLRDRGYFHNFLINIPLPAYLGWYVYQLPKWVFQGVILLVFFTEIILPFGVFIPGNTRLVVAVFTACLMVGIQLVSNFGFFNLLTVVLCITLLDTQSWVWDTTWALVTSHWPTHGLLVILAVGGLLNLPFNSWCTHTWMHWPVFIRIRIPIVQAMLHVYRVLNRFRLVHAYGVFPPTSSPAIRWVPVIEGTQDGHTWHPYTYRYMTTTEMSPPRYVAPYHPRLDHGIFYESFGSNDANFGWSTLGGGNPYDFSIVSGVQLLVQRLLEDEPVVRSLFRACPFPIGTPPQAIRITFYRFQPTTPAERRRTGRWWTRTVAGTHQPPTKRDDRLWELRYPVPELFHPDAIHWKRRAPRIQALQTCAKQAQADAIWIHIQTDLKINLTEFWNDFLPLVNEGGLNWATMPQTVAKLRSRYNRQELLELQQLFSRLSLALLTKLEPFFLEKAEPQLVVSEYFQLCLFTHYLIGQGQAVYSDVFNSPAKAAHYLAQFEPERSFYYLGIFWFDTLVFQARKFRLFLKISVHQSGNGLPGFLDLIPFMSQQFTDIGEENLPELERNPKNGDWLIREKQPELSSESAFNR
;
A
#
# COMPACT_ATOMS: atom_id res chain seq x y z
N MET A 1 -34.02 -11.28 -33.66
CA MET A 1 -33.59 -10.26 -32.68
C MET A 1 -32.77 -9.13 -33.34
N SER A 2 -33.03 -8.82 -34.63
CA SER A 2 -32.28 -7.85 -35.43
C SER A 2 -33.05 -6.52 -35.66
N THR A 3 -34.17 -6.30 -34.97
CA THR A 3 -35.11 -5.21 -35.30
C THR A 3 -35.49 -4.29 -34.14
N ILE A 4 -34.85 -4.41 -32.96
CA ILE A 4 -35.16 -3.54 -31.79
C ILE A 4 -34.10 -2.43 -31.58
N LEU A 5 -32.97 -2.44 -32.30
CA LEU A 5 -31.92 -1.42 -32.21
C LEU A 5 -31.63 -0.82 -33.59
N GLY A 6 -32.64 -0.18 -34.19
CA GLY A 6 -32.46 0.58 -35.43
C GLY A 6 -31.52 1.77 -35.23
N PHE A 7 -30.54 1.89 -36.13
CA PHE A 7 -29.71 3.07 -36.39
C PHE A 7 -28.89 3.64 -35.22
N VAL A 8 -27.82 2.92 -34.85
CA VAL A 8 -26.56 3.60 -34.52
C VAL A 8 -25.53 3.03 -35.48
N GLU A 9 -25.11 3.81 -36.48
CA GLU A 9 -23.89 3.47 -37.21
C GLU A 9 -22.75 3.38 -36.20
N LEU A 10 -22.20 2.18 -36.03
CA LEU A 10 -21.09 1.99 -35.12
C LEU A 10 -19.87 2.74 -35.67
N PRO A 11 -19.09 3.40 -34.81
CA PRO A 11 -17.91 4.11 -35.26
C PRO A 11 -16.96 3.14 -35.96
N ALA A 12 -16.37 3.58 -37.06
CA ALA A 12 -15.31 2.82 -37.74
C ALA A 12 -14.18 2.49 -36.74
N PRO A 13 -13.57 1.29 -36.78
CA PRO A 13 -12.51 0.91 -35.84
C PRO A 13 -11.35 1.92 -35.77
N GLU A 14 -11.04 2.59 -36.87
CA GLU A 14 -10.03 3.65 -36.96
C GLU A 14 -10.39 4.84 -36.06
N LEU A 15 -11.67 5.24 -36.05
CA LEU A 15 -12.15 6.30 -35.16
C LEU A 15 -12.07 5.87 -33.70
N VAL A 16 -12.43 4.62 -33.41
CA VAL A 16 -12.38 4.05 -32.05
C VAL A 16 -10.97 4.14 -31.47
N TRP A 17 -9.97 3.60 -32.18
CA TRP A 17 -8.58 3.59 -31.71
C TRP A 17 -7.97 5.00 -31.66
N GLY A 18 -8.39 5.89 -32.56
CA GLY A 18 -8.01 7.30 -32.55
C GLY A 18 -8.57 8.09 -31.36
N MET A 19 -9.82 7.84 -30.97
CA MET A 19 -10.44 8.40 -29.76
C MET A 19 -9.81 7.81 -28.50
N PHE A 20 -9.57 6.50 -28.47
CA PHE A 20 -8.95 5.84 -27.33
C PHE A 20 -7.55 6.38 -27.02
N GLY A 21 -6.66 6.46 -28.02
CA GLY A 21 -5.31 6.97 -27.82
C GLY A 21 -5.29 8.42 -27.28
N ARG A 22 -6.22 9.26 -27.75
CA ARG A 22 -6.39 10.62 -27.22
C ARG A 22 -6.99 10.64 -25.82
N GLY A 23 -7.97 9.79 -25.54
CA GLY A 23 -8.53 9.62 -24.20
C GLY A 23 -7.44 9.23 -23.19
N LEU A 24 -6.50 8.36 -23.58
CA LEU A 24 -5.34 8.02 -22.77
C LEU A 24 -4.44 9.25 -22.53
N GLY A 25 -4.20 10.07 -23.55
CA GLY A 25 -3.52 11.37 -23.40
C GLY A 25 -4.22 12.32 -22.42
N VAL A 26 -5.55 12.43 -22.47
CA VAL A 26 -6.33 13.23 -21.50
C VAL A 26 -6.16 12.71 -20.08
N VAL A 27 -6.22 11.39 -19.88
CA VAL A 27 -6.01 10.80 -18.55
C VAL A 27 -4.59 11.07 -18.04
N PHE A 28 -3.56 10.93 -18.88
CA PHE A 28 -2.20 11.29 -18.52
C PHE A 28 -2.08 12.76 -18.14
N PHE A 29 -2.71 13.67 -18.88
CA PHE A 29 -2.70 15.09 -18.57
C PHE A 29 -3.29 15.37 -17.18
N ILE A 30 -4.46 14.78 -16.88
CA ILE A 30 -5.11 14.89 -15.56
C ILE A 30 -4.21 14.30 -14.48
N ALA A 31 -3.68 13.10 -14.71
CA ALA A 31 -2.90 12.34 -13.73
C ALA A 31 -1.56 12.99 -13.39
N ILE A 32 -0.87 13.56 -14.38
CA ILE A 32 0.43 14.24 -14.23
C ILE A 32 0.24 15.65 -13.68
N SER A 33 -0.66 16.45 -14.26
CA SER A 33 -0.81 17.87 -13.89
C SER A 33 -1.20 18.06 -12.43
N GLN A 34 -2.05 17.19 -11.89
CA GLN A 34 -2.44 17.23 -10.48
C GLN A 34 -1.28 17.00 -9.50
N LEU A 35 -0.17 16.38 -9.94
CA LEU A 35 1.02 16.19 -9.10
C LEU A 35 1.73 17.51 -8.84
N TYR A 36 1.55 18.53 -9.69
CA TYR A 36 2.26 19.81 -9.58
C TYR A 36 2.12 20.46 -8.20
N HIS A 37 0.92 20.39 -7.62
CA HIS A 37 0.62 20.96 -6.30
C HIS A 37 0.95 20.02 -5.13
N GLN A 38 1.18 18.74 -5.39
CA GLN A 38 1.34 17.71 -4.36
C GLN A 38 2.79 17.22 -4.24
N VAL A 39 3.59 17.33 -5.30
CA VAL A 39 4.94 16.76 -5.35
C VAL A 39 5.89 17.43 -4.35
N LEU A 40 5.89 18.76 -4.24
CA LEU A 40 6.80 19.44 -3.33
C LEU A 40 6.39 19.27 -1.86
N PRO A 41 5.11 19.44 -1.49
CA PRO A 41 4.70 19.18 -0.12
C PRO A 41 4.95 17.74 0.35
N LEU A 42 4.90 16.75 -0.56
CA LEU A 42 5.08 15.35 -0.19
C LEU A 42 6.53 14.87 -0.31
N ALA A 43 7.23 15.20 -1.40
CA ALA A 43 8.53 14.63 -1.77
C ALA A 43 9.63 15.68 -2.02
N GLY A 44 9.30 16.98 -2.01
CA GLY A 44 10.26 18.07 -2.13
C GLY A 44 11.28 18.11 -0.99
N ARG A 45 12.30 18.95 -1.11
CA ARG A 45 13.34 19.11 -0.06
C ARG A 45 12.75 19.43 1.32
N MET A 46 11.71 20.25 1.35
CA MET A 46 10.96 20.62 2.55
C MET A 46 9.63 19.85 2.70
N GLY A 47 9.44 18.79 1.91
CA GLY A 47 8.24 17.96 1.97
C GLY A 47 8.21 16.99 3.15
N VAL A 48 7.10 16.27 3.27
CA VAL A 48 6.87 15.23 4.29
C VAL A 48 7.88 14.09 4.22
N SER A 49 8.28 13.67 3.03
CA SER A 49 9.23 12.57 2.81
C SER A 49 10.20 12.95 1.69
N PRO A 50 11.23 13.78 1.97
CA PRO A 50 12.16 14.27 0.96
C PRO A 50 12.82 13.14 0.17
N ILE A 51 12.65 13.16 -1.16
CA ILE A 51 13.10 12.08 -2.05
C ILE A 51 14.62 11.94 -2.10
N ASP A 52 15.35 13.03 -1.90
CA ASP A 52 16.81 13.06 -1.87
C ASP A 52 17.38 12.13 -0.80
N ARG A 53 16.76 12.09 0.39
CA ARG A 53 17.14 11.17 1.48
C ARG A 53 16.91 9.70 1.08
N LYS A 54 15.78 9.38 0.44
CA LYS A 54 15.49 8.00 -0.02
C LYS A 54 16.47 7.57 -1.11
N LEU A 55 16.74 8.43 -2.09
CA LEU A 55 17.69 8.18 -3.16
C LEU A 55 19.12 8.02 -2.62
N ALA A 56 19.54 8.85 -1.67
CA ALA A 56 20.84 8.73 -1.01
C ALA A 56 20.98 7.38 -0.30
N ARG A 57 19.96 6.97 0.46
CA ARG A 57 19.92 5.65 1.11
C ARG A 57 20.03 4.51 0.11
N ILE A 58 19.19 4.52 -0.93
CA ILE A 58 19.20 3.50 -1.98
C ILE A 58 20.56 3.43 -2.70
N ARG A 59 21.19 4.58 -2.96
CA ARG A 59 22.50 4.64 -3.63
C ARG A 59 23.60 3.96 -2.81
N LEU A 60 23.56 4.14 -1.48
CA LEU A 60 24.50 3.49 -0.56
C LEU A 60 24.26 1.97 -0.51
N ASP A 61 23.00 1.55 -0.41
CA ASP A 61 22.64 0.15 -0.24
C ASP A 61 22.65 -0.66 -1.56
N TYR A 62 22.52 0.00 -2.72
CA TYR A 62 22.52 -0.60 -4.06
C TYR A 62 23.36 0.22 -5.05
N PRO A 63 24.71 0.22 -4.92
CA PRO A 63 25.59 1.07 -5.73
C PRO A 63 25.67 0.65 -7.20
N GLY A 64 26.13 1.59 -8.03
CA GLY A 64 26.34 1.39 -9.48
C GLY A 64 25.02 1.26 -10.26
N TRP A 65 24.97 0.37 -11.24
CA TRP A 65 23.76 0.16 -12.06
C TRP A 65 22.57 -0.45 -11.29
N ARG A 66 22.81 -0.99 -10.08
CA ARG A 66 21.77 -1.70 -9.31
C ARG A 66 20.61 -0.79 -8.91
N HIS A 67 20.87 0.44 -8.45
CA HIS A 67 19.79 1.35 -8.08
C HIS A 67 18.93 1.77 -9.29
N TRP A 68 19.53 1.94 -10.47
CA TRP A 68 18.79 2.20 -11.71
C TRP A 68 17.88 1.04 -12.11
N LEU A 69 18.37 -0.20 -12.02
CA LEU A 69 17.57 -1.37 -12.37
C LEU A 69 16.49 -1.67 -11.31
N TYR A 70 16.79 -1.48 -10.03
CA TYR A 70 15.91 -1.89 -8.93
C TYR A 70 14.86 -0.83 -8.59
N PHE A 71 15.18 0.45 -8.80
CA PHE A 71 14.34 1.59 -8.48
C PHE A 71 14.34 2.57 -9.67
N PRO A 72 13.69 2.22 -10.79
CA PRO A 72 13.72 3.03 -12.00
C PRO A 72 13.02 4.38 -11.77
N THR A 73 13.76 5.47 -11.96
CA THR A 73 13.22 6.84 -11.92
C THR A 73 14.17 7.82 -12.63
N LEU A 74 13.63 8.85 -13.28
CA LEU A 74 14.42 9.97 -13.81
C LEU A 74 14.97 10.88 -12.70
N LEU A 75 14.49 10.75 -11.46
CA LEU A 75 14.95 11.55 -10.31
C LEU A 75 16.39 11.22 -9.87
N TRP A 76 16.97 10.15 -10.41
CA TRP A 76 18.41 9.88 -10.28
C TRP A 76 19.27 10.91 -11.00
N LEU A 77 18.78 11.51 -12.09
CA LEU A 77 19.48 12.55 -12.84
C LEU A 77 19.56 13.84 -12.02
N ASN A 78 18.44 14.23 -11.41
CA ASN A 78 18.31 15.38 -10.53
C ASN A 78 17.03 15.21 -9.69
N CYS A 79 17.06 15.58 -8.41
CA CYS A 79 15.89 15.50 -7.52
C CYS A 79 15.52 16.85 -6.89
N SER A 80 15.99 17.97 -7.45
CA SER A 80 15.62 19.30 -7.00
C SER A 80 14.15 19.61 -7.26
N ASP A 81 13.57 20.48 -6.45
CA ASP A 81 12.17 20.91 -6.55
C ASP A 81 11.84 21.49 -7.94
N ARG A 82 12.76 22.26 -8.53
CA ARG A 82 12.63 22.81 -9.89
C ARG A 82 12.59 21.71 -10.95
N PHE A 83 13.46 20.72 -10.83
CA PHE A 83 13.49 19.60 -11.77
C PHE A 83 12.22 18.74 -11.67
N MET A 84 11.74 18.43 -10.46
CA MET A 84 10.48 17.70 -10.27
C MET A 84 9.29 18.43 -10.92
N ARG A 85 9.16 19.75 -10.72
CA ARG A 85 8.13 20.54 -11.40
C ARG A 85 8.32 20.59 -12.90
N GLY A 86 9.55 20.73 -13.37
CA GLY A 86 9.90 20.69 -14.79
C GLY A 86 9.50 19.36 -15.46
N LEU A 87 9.77 18.23 -14.82
CA LEU A 87 9.34 16.91 -15.29
C LEU A 87 7.82 16.81 -15.39
N ILE A 88 7.09 17.30 -14.39
CA ILE A 88 5.62 17.31 -14.42
C ILE A 88 5.10 18.16 -15.59
N LEU A 89 5.66 19.35 -15.79
CA LEU A 89 5.27 20.22 -16.92
C LEU A 89 5.62 19.57 -18.27
N LEU A 90 6.77 18.92 -18.38
CA LEU A 90 7.17 18.16 -19.57
C LEU A 90 6.17 17.03 -19.85
N GLY A 91 5.81 16.24 -18.83
CA GLY A 91 4.83 15.15 -18.97
C GLY A 91 3.44 15.65 -19.31
N ALA A 92 2.99 16.77 -18.72
CA ALA A 92 1.70 17.38 -19.05
C ALA A 92 1.68 17.92 -20.49
N GLY A 93 2.75 18.58 -20.94
CA GLY A 93 2.91 19.02 -22.33
C GLY A 93 2.94 17.85 -23.31
N ALA A 94 3.66 16.77 -22.98
CA ALA A 94 3.66 15.54 -23.76
C ALA A 94 2.26 14.91 -23.83
N ALA A 95 1.50 14.91 -22.74
CA ALA A 95 0.14 14.40 -22.74
C ALA A 95 -0.79 15.19 -23.67
N LEU A 96 -0.65 16.51 -23.71
CA LEU A 96 -1.36 17.36 -24.68
C LEU A 96 -0.92 17.09 -26.13
N LEU A 97 0.37 16.79 -26.37
CA LEU A 97 0.85 16.38 -27.69
C LEU A 97 0.27 15.01 -28.12
N VAL A 98 0.07 14.07 -27.19
CA VAL A 98 -0.66 12.82 -27.49
C VAL A 98 -2.10 13.13 -27.92
N VAL A 99 -2.79 14.04 -27.24
CA VAL A 99 -4.16 14.46 -27.60
C VAL A 99 -4.19 15.15 -28.97
N TYR A 100 -3.23 16.02 -29.26
CA TYR A 100 -3.10 16.71 -30.54
C TYR A 100 -2.78 15.73 -31.69
N GLY A 101 -1.95 14.73 -31.42
CA GLY A 101 -1.50 13.74 -32.40
C GLY A 101 -0.29 14.23 -33.23
N GLY A 102 -0.11 13.61 -34.39
CA GLY A 102 1.02 13.84 -35.29
C GLY A 102 2.21 12.89 -35.05
N PRO A 103 3.34 13.14 -35.72
CA PRO A 103 4.51 12.24 -35.70
C PRO A 103 5.13 12.08 -34.31
N PHE A 104 4.89 13.03 -33.40
CA PHE A 104 5.40 12.99 -32.03
C PHE A 104 4.47 12.32 -31.02
N SER A 105 3.30 11.82 -31.43
CA SER A 105 2.34 11.18 -30.51
C SER A 105 2.92 9.96 -29.79
N GLY A 106 3.62 9.07 -30.49
CA GLY A 106 4.32 7.92 -29.89
C GLY A 106 5.42 8.33 -28.90
N PRO A 107 6.42 9.14 -29.30
CA PRO A 107 7.42 9.68 -28.38
C PRO A 107 6.83 10.43 -27.18
N ALA A 108 5.78 11.21 -27.38
CA ALA A 108 5.10 11.93 -26.31
C ALA A 108 4.46 10.98 -25.30
N LEU A 109 3.88 9.87 -25.75
CA LEU A 109 3.33 8.84 -24.86
C LEU A 109 4.43 8.14 -24.04
N LEU A 110 5.60 7.88 -24.65
CA LEU A 110 6.76 7.38 -23.92
C LEU A 110 7.22 8.37 -22.84
N ILE A 111 7.25 9.66 -23.14
CA ILE A 111 7.58 10.71 -22.17
C ILE A 111 6.54 10.72 -21.03
N CYS A 112 5.24 10.64 -21.33
CA CYS A 112 4.19 10.56 -20.31
C CYS A 112 4.42 9.38 -19.37
N TRP A 113 4.68 8.20 -19.93
CA TRP A 113 4.91 6.98 -19.16
C TRP A 113 6.17 7.07 -18.29
N LEU A 114 7.30 7.51 -18.85
CA LEU A 114 8.56 7.67 -18.10
C LEU A 114 8.45 8.72 -17.00
N VAL A 115 7.82 9.87 -17.26
CA VAL A 115 7.59 10.91 -16.26
C VAL A 115 6.70 10.39 -15.15
N TYR A 116 5.60 9.70 -15.48
CA TYR A 116 4.68 9.18 -14.47
C TYR A 116 5.35 8.12 -13.60
N LEU A 117 6.03 7.14 -14.20
CA LEU A 117 6.79 6.11 -13.49
C LEU A 117 7.84 6.71 -12.54
N SER A 118 8.49 7.81 -12.95
CA SER A 118 9.53 8.46 -12.15
C SER A 118 9.06 8.97 -10.78
N PHE A 119 7.76 9.27 -10.65
CA PHE A 119 7.18 9.71 -9.37
C PHE A 119 6.71 8.58 -8.47
N ASP A 120 6.72 7.32 -8.93
CA ASP A 120 6.35 6.17 -8.10
C ASP A 120 7.23 6.09 -6.83
N LEU A 121 8.55 6.16 -6.99
CA LEU A 121 9.47 6.07 -5.85
C LEU A 121 9.28 7.21 -4.83
N ALA A 122 8.89 8.39 -5.32
CA ALA A 122 8.72 9.61 -4.54
C ALA A 122 7.38 9.69 -3.81
N LEU A 123 6.30 9.19 -4.43
CA LEU A 123 4.92 9.37 -3.95
C LEU A 123 4.23 8.06 -3.55
N GLY A 124 4.83 6.90 -3.86
CA GLY A 124 4.29 5.57 -3.59
C GLY A 124 3.02 5.29 -4.40
N PHE A 125 3.16 4.84 -5.65
CA PHE A 125 2.01 4.49 -6.49
C PHE A 125 1.44 3.12 -6.11
N THR A 126 0.74 3.06 -4.98
CA THR A 126 0.10 1.84 -4.47
C THR A 126 -1.37 1.73 -4.88
N TYR A 127 -1.94 2.79 -5.44
CA TYR A 127 -3.35 2.85 -5.78
C TYR A 127 -3.64 2.20 -7.14
N PRO A 128 -4.79 1.51 -7.30
CA PRO A 128 -5.10 0.79 -8.53
C PRO A 128 -5.10 1.64 -9.81
N TRP A 129 -5.47 2.92 -9.72
CA TRP A 129 -5.44 3.83 -10.89
C TRP A 129 -4.04 4.22 -11.32
N ASP A 130 -3.09 4.35 -10.39
CA ASP A 130 -1.70 4.63 -10.72
C ASP A 130 -1.12 3.42 -11.49
N CYS A 131 -1.37 2.21 -10.99
CA CYS A 131 -0.99 0.94 -11.62
C CYS A 131 -1.64 0.77 -13.01
N LEU A 132 -2.95 1.02 -13.11
CA LEU A 132 -3.70 0.86 -14.36
C LEU A 132 -3.20 1.82 -15.45
N LEU A 133 -2.90 3.07 -15.11
CA LEU A 133 -2.38 4.03 -16.08
C LEU A 133 -0.99 3.65 -16.58
N LEU A 134 -0.15 3.06 -15.74
CA LEU A 134 1.18 2.58 -16.17
C LEU A 134 1.07 1.37 -17.10
N GLU A 135 0.17 0.42 -16.85
CA GLU A 135 -0.09 -0.68 -17.80
C GLU A 135 -0.72 -0.19 -19.11
N ALA A 136 -1.79 0.59 -19.02
CA ALA A 136 -2.49 1.11 -20.19
C ALA A 136 -1.59 2.03 -21.04
N GLY A 137 -0.76 2.84 -20.37
CA GLY A 137 0.24 3.70 -20.99
C GLY A 137 1.35 2.92 -21.68
N PHE A 138 1.87 1.87 -21.05
CA PHE A 138 2.88 1.01 -21.65
C PHE A 138 2.36 0.28 -22.88
N LEU A 139 1.14 -0.29 -22.81
CA LEU A 139 0.48 -0.87 -23.96
C LEU A 139 0.27 0.15 -25.08
N GLY A 140 0.11 1.43 -24.72
CA GLY A 140 -0.12 2.50 -25.66
C GLY A 140 1.08 2.80 -26.55
N LEU A 141 2.29 2.42 -26.12
CA LEU A 141 3.51 2.54 -26.92
C LEU A 141 3.48 1.69 -28.20
N PHE A 142 2.56 0.71 -28.27
CA PHE A 142 2.34 -0.15 -29.43
C PHE A 142 1.11 0.25 -30.26
N LEU A 143 0.45 1.37 -29.93
CA LEU A 143 -0.63 1.91 -30.75
C LEU A 143 -0.07 2.54 -32.04
N PRO A 144 -0.88 2.56 -33.12
CA PRO A 144 -0.53 3.30 -34.33
C PRO A 144 -0.41 4.79 -34.04
N THR A 145 0.43 5.47 -34.82
CA THR A 145 0.60 6.93 -34.73
C THR A 145 -0.75 7.63 -34.90
N LEU A 146 -1.08 8.52 -33.96
CA LEU A 146 -2.29 9.33 -34.05
C LEU A 146 -2.07 10.44 -35.08
N PRO A 147 -2.96 10.66 -36.07
CA PRO A 147 -2.83 11.79 -36.98
C PRO A 147 -3.01 13.12 -36.26
N THR A 148 -2.56 14.23 -36.84
CA THR A 148 -2.81 15.56 -36.25
C THR A 148 -4.29 15.91 -36.28
N LEU A 149 -4.79 16.55 -35.22
CA LEU A 149 -6.13 17.16 -35.25
C LEU A 149 -6.25 18.15 -36.43
N PRO A 150 -7.44 18.27 -37.06
CA PRO A 150 -8.75 17.75 -36.62
C PRO A 150 -9.02 16.27 -36.96
N THR A 151 -8.14 15.58 -37.68
CA THR A 151 -8.33 14.16 -38.03
C THR A 151 -8.18 13.28 -36.78
N VAL A 152 -9.26 12.58 -36.41
CA VAL A 152 -9.28 11.72 -35.21
C VAL A 152 -8.95 10.27 -35.54
N ALA A 153 -9.52 9.73 -36.63
CA ALA A 153 -9.37 8.33 -37.03
C ALA A 153 -7.92 7.99 -37.37
N VAL A 154 -7.42 6.85 -36.87
CA VAL A 154 -6.04 6.40 -37.15
C VAL A 154 -5.88 5.95 -38.60
N ALA A 155 -4.68 6.12 -39.17
CA ALA A 155 -4.39 5.73 -40.55
C ALA A 155 -4.28 4.20 -40.73
N CYS A 156 -3.98 3.48 -39.65
CA CYS A 156 -3.95 2.02 -39.62
C CYS A 156 -4.43 1.52 -38.26
N LEU A 157 -5.00 0.32 -38.23
CA LEU A 157 -5.43 -0.31 -37.00
C LEU A 157 -4.24 -0.83 -36.18
N PRO A 158 -4.36 -0.91 -34.84
CA PRO A 158 -3.36 -1.59 -34.04
C PRO A 158 -3.25 -3.07 -34.42
N LEU A 159 -2.09 -3.68 -34.14
CA LEU A 159 -1.93 -5.13 -34.27
C LEU A 159 -3.02 -5.86 -33.46
N PRO A 160 -3.58 -6.97 -33.95
CA PRO A 160 -4.64 -7.69 -33.24
C PRO A 160 -4.26 -8.08 -31.80
N ILE A 161 -2.98 -8.41 -31.56
CA ILE A 161 -2.46 -8.70 -30.21
C ILE A 161 -2.49 -7.49 -29.28
N VAL A 162 -2.22 -6.27 -29.78
CA VAL A 162 -2.29 -5.01 -29.00
C VAL A 162 -3.74 -4.72 -28.62
N ALA A 163 -4.63 -4.85 -29.61
CA ALA A 163 -6.06 -4.68 -29.41
C ALA A 163 -6.60 -5.69 -28.39
N TRP A 164 -6.15 -6.95 -28.47
CA TRP A 164 -6.47 -7.99 -27.48
C TRP A 164 -5.87 -7.70 -26.10
N SER A 165 -4.63 -7.19 -26.00
CA SER A 165 -4.01 -6.85 -24.71
C SER A 165 -4.78 -5.79 -23.93
N TYR A 166 -5.38 -4.81 -24.60
CA TYR A 166 -6.28 -3.85 -23.95
C TYR A 166 -7.58 -4.50 -23.46
N ARG A 167 -8.16 -5.42 -24.24
CA ARG A 167 -9.34 -6.21 -23.82
C ARG A 167 -9.01 -7.13 -22.64
N TRP A 168 -7.82 -7.72 -22.63
CA TRP A 168 -7.29 -8.50 -21.51
C TRP A 168 -7.08 -7.63 -20.26
N LEU A 169 -6.49 -6.44 -20.39
CA LEU A 169 -6.36 -5.49 -19.29
C LEU A 169 -7.74 -5.09 -18.74
N PHE A 170 -8.68 -4.73 -19.61
CA PHE A 170 -10.06 -4.40 -19.23
C PHE A 170 -10.73 -5.55 -18.46
N PHE A 171 -10.63 -6.78 -18.98
CA PHE A 171 -11.15 -7.97 -18.30
C PHE A 171 -10.56 -8.11 -16.91
N ARG A 172 -9.23 -8.04 -16.78
CA ARG A 172 -8.53 -8.15 -15.49
C ARG A 172 -8.98 -7.09 -14.50
N VAL A 173 -9.19 -5.85 -14.96
CA VAL A 173 -9.68 -4.76 -14.10
C VAL A 173 -11.07 -5.07 -13.60
N LEU A 174 -12.05 -5.32 -14.47
CA LEU A 174 -13.42 -5.55 -14.01
C LEU A 174 -13.56 -6.83 -13.21
N PHE A 175 -13.09 -7.95 -13.76
CA PHE A 175 -13.20 -9.24 -13.10
C PHE A 175 -12.39 -9.29 -11.81
N GLY A 176 -11.22 -8.65 -11.78
CA GLY A 176 -10.37 -8.56 -10.60
C GLY A 176 -11.01 -7.77 -9.45
N PHE A 177 -11.66 -6.65 -9.75
CA PHE A 177 -12.45 -5.93 -8.75
C PHE A 177 -13.70 -6.71 -8.34
N GLY A 178 -14.41 -7.30 -9.30
CA GLY A 178 -15.61 -8.09 -9.08
C GLY A 178 -15.34 -9.27 -8.14
N LYS A 179 -14.32 -10.11 -8.41
CA LYS A 179 -14.07 -11.33 -7.64
C LYS A 179 -13.96 -11.07 -6.14
N TYR A 180 -13.29 -9.99 -5.74
CA TYR A 180 -13.11 -9.70 -4.31
C TYR A 180 -14.35 -9.15 -3.65
N LYS A 181 -15.29 -8.58 -4.39
CA LYS A 181 -16.57 -8.11 -3.85
C LYS A 181 -17.55 -9.24 -3.55
N PHE A 182 -17.27 -10.47 -4.00
CA PHE A 182 -18.19 -11.60 -3.84
C PHE A 182 -17.55 -12.83 -3.17
N ILE A 183 -16.22 -12.97 -3.20
CA ILE A 183 -15.53 -14.06 -2.48
C ILE A 183 -15.63 -13.85 -0.96
N GLY A 184 -16.01 -14.90 -0.23
CA GLY A 184 -16.08 -14.89 1.24
C GLY A 184 -17.31 -14.16 1.82
N GLY A 185 -18.23 -13.71 0.97
CA GLY A 185 -19.47 -13.06 1.39
C GLY A 185 -20.60 -14.04 1.72
N SER A 186 -21.58 -13.58 2.50
CA SER A 186 -22.79 -14.33 2.81
C SER A 186 -24.04 -13.63 2.27
N LEU A 187 -25.19 -14.32 2.24
CA LEU A 187 -26.48 -13.68 1.90
C LEU A 187 -26.85 -12.53 2.85
N ARG A 188 -26.23 -12.44 4.03
CA ARG A 188 -26.42 -11.33 4.99
C ARG A 188 -25.77 -10.04 4.49
N ASP A 189 -24.77 -10.14 3.62
CA ASP A 189 -23.99 -9.01 3.10
C ASP A 189 -24.59 -8.39 1.83
N ARG A 190 -25.79 -8.83 1.40
CA ARG A 190 -26.49 -8.40 0.18
C ARG A 190 -26.80 -6.90 0.04
N GLY A 191 -26.43 -6.07 1.02
CA GLY A 191 -26.53 -4.60 0.95
C GLY A 191 -25.29 -3.88 1.44
N TYR A 192 -24.11 -4.53 1.44
CA TYR A 192 -22.89 -3.98 2.04
C TYR A 192 -22.48 -2.62 1.45
N PHE A 193 -22.81 -2.37 0.18
CA PHE A 193 -22.58 -1.08 -0.48
C PHE A 193 -23.24 0.09 0.24
N HIS A 194 -24.33 -0.14 0.99
CA HIS A 194 -24.99 0.90 1.78
C HIS A 194 -24.02 1.53 2.77
N ASN A 195 -23.50 0.76 3.73
CA ASN A 195 -22.52 1.27 4.68
C ASN A 195 -21.18 1.63 4.02
N PHE A 196 -20.83 0.96 2.92
CA PHE A 196 -19.60 1.26 2.18
C PHE A 196 -19.55 2.70 1.70
N LEU A 197 -20.67 3.33 1.32
CA LEU A 197 -20.71 4.75 0.93
C LEU A 197 -20.17 5.69 2.03
N ILE A 198 -20.28 5.30 3.29
CA ILE A 198 -19.76 6.07 4.41
C ILE A 198 -18.29 5.75 4.66
N ASN A 199 -17.91 4.48 4.52
CA ASN A 199 -16.60 3.97 4.88
C ASN A 199 -15.58 4.02 3.73
N ILE A 200 -15.98 4.48 2.56
CA ILE A 200 -15.12 4.65 1.38
C ILE A 200 -14.02 5.71 1.65
N PRO A 201 -12.86 5.70 0.96
CA PRO A 201 -11.80 6.66 1.24
C PRO A 201 -12.27 8.12 1.26
N LEU A 202 -12.91 8.56 0.18
CA LEU A 202 -13.44 9.91 0.03
C LEU A 202 -14.83 9.89 -0.63
N PRO A 203 -15.92 10.00 0.15
CA PRO A 203 -17.27 10.02 -0.37
C PRO A 203 -17.52 11.36 -1.05
N ALA A 204 -18.23 11.30 -2.16
CA ALA A 204 -18.71 12.49 -2.82
C ALA A 204 -19.94 13.03 -2.10
N TYR A 205 -20.27 14.28 -2.40
CA TYR A 205 -21.47 14.95 -1.89
C TYR A 205 -22.74 14.11 -2.08
N LEU A 206 -22.92 13.52 -3.26
CA LEU A 206 -24.07 12.68 -3.57
C LEU A 206 -24.06 11.36 -2.77
N GLY A 207 -22.88 10.81 -2.44
CA GLY A 207 -22.75 9.56 -1.69
C GLY A 207 -23.42 9.63 -0.31
N TRP A 208 -23.36 10.79 0.36
CA TRP A 208 -24.05 10.98 1.64
C TRP A 208 -25.57 10.94 1.49
N TYR A 209 -26.14 11.46 0.38
CA TYR A 209 -27.58 11.39 0.14
C TYR A 209 -28.03 10.01 -0.31
N VAL A 210 -27.25 9.36 -1.18
CA VAL A 210 -27.53 7.99 -1.63
C VAL A 210 -27.49 7.02 -0.45
N TYR A 211 -26.61 7.24 0.53
CA TYR A 211 -26.63 6.50 1.80
C TYR A 211 -27.97 6.58 2.54
N GLN A 212 -28.76 7.65 2.38
CA GLN A 212 -30.06 7.78 3.05
C GLN A 212 -31.16 6.93 2.39
N LEU A 213 -30.89 6.33 1.23
CA LEU A 213 -31.83 5.43 0.57
C LEU A 213 -31.98 4.12 1.35
N PRO A 214 -33.16 3.47 1.27
CA PRO A 214 -33.39 2.22 1.98
C PRO A 214 -32.50 1.10 1.44
N LYS A 215 -32.07 0.19 2.34
CA LYS A 215 -31.12 -0.89 2.04
C LYS A 215 -31.50 -1.76 0.84
N TRP A 216 -32.80 -1.93 0.55
CA TRP A 216 -33.25 -2.74 -0.60
C TRP A 216 -32.79 -2.18 -1.95
N VAL A 217 -32.57 -0.86 -2.07
CA VAL A 217 -31.98 -0.26 -3.29
C VAL A 217 -30.58 -0.83 -3.53
N PHE A 218 -29.78 -0.97 -2.47
CA PHE A 218 -28.43 -1.53 -2.54
C PHE A 218 -28.42 -3.05 -2.80
N GLN A 219 -29.49 -3.74 -2.42
CA GLN A 219 -29.71 -5.15 -2.80
C GLN A 219 -30.03 -5.29 -4.30
N GLY A 220 -30.55 -4.26 -4.96
CA GLY A 220 -30.62 -4.21 -6.42
C GLY A 220 -29.26 -3.87 -7.05
N VAL A 221 -28.57 -2.86 -6.50
CA VAL A 221 -27.24 -2.43 -6.99
C VAL A 221 -26.23 -3.57 -6.95
N ILE A 222 -26.24 -4.41 -5.92
CA ILE A 222 -25.31 -5.55 -5.84
C ILE A 222 -25.48 -6.53 -7.01
N LEU A 223 -26.71 -6.74 -7.50
CA LEU A 223 -26.98 -7.60 -8.65
C LEU A 223 -26.45 -6.96 -9.94
N LEU A 224 -26.64 -5.65 -10.11
CA LEU A 224 -26.09 -4.90 -11.23
C LEU A 224 -24.55 -4.96 -11.24
N VAL A 225 -23.92 -4.78 -10.08
CA VAL A 225 -22.46 -4.88 -9.93
C VAL A 225 -21.99 -6.31 -10.22
N PHE A 226 -22.67 -7.33 -9.70
CA PHE A 226 -22.34 -8.73 -9.98
C PHE A 226 -22.40 -9.03 -11.48
N PHE A 227 -23.50 -8.65 -12.13
CA PHE A 227 -23.66 -8.83 -13.57
C PHE A 227 -22.56 -8.10 -14.35
N THR A 228 -22.26 -6.85 -13.99
CA THR A 228 -21.32 -5.98 -14.72
C THR A 228 -19.85 -6.36 -14.50
N GLU A 229 -19.46 -6.79 -13.30
CA GLU A 229 -18.07 -7.05 -12.95
C GLU A 229 -17.69 -8.53 -12.93
N ILE A 230 -18.66 -9.46 -12.93
CA ILE A 230 -18.38 -10.91 -12.96
C ILE A 230 -18.80 -11.53 -14.30
N ILE A 231 -20.02 -11.26 -14.77
CA ILE A 231 -20.57 -11.94 -15.95
C ILE A 231 -20.16 -11.23 -17.24
N LEU A 232 -20.45 -9.94 -17.34
CA LEU A 232 -20.18 -9.16 -18.56
C LEU A 232 -18.71 -9.11 -18.99
N PRO A 233 -17.68 -9.13 -18.12
CA PRO A 233 -16.30 -9.04 -18.59
C PRO A 233 -15.92 -10.14 -19.57
N PHE A 234 -16.49 -11.35 -19.50
CA PHE A 234 -16.24 -12.41 -20.49
C PHE A 234 -16.69 -12.03 -21.90
N GLY A 235 -17.71 -11.15 -22.00
CA GLY A 235 -18.22 -10.64 -23.27
C GLY A 235 -17.22 -9.81 -24.08
N VAL A 236 -16.12 -9.33 -23.49
CA VAL A 236 -15.10 -8.59 -24.24
C VAL A 236 -14.39 -9.43 -25.30
N PHE A 237 -14.32 -10.75 -25.10
CA PHE A 237 -13.68 -11.68 -26.03
C PHE A 237 -14.62 -12.14 -27.17
N ILE A 238 -15.90 -11.79 -27.09
CA ILE A 238 -16.91 -12.13 -28.11
C ILE A 238 -17.07 -10.90 -29.03
N PRO A 239 -16.72 -10.98 -30.32
CA PRO A 239 -16.88 -9.85 -31.26
C PRO A 239 -18.36 -9.49 -31.47
N GLY A 240 -18.61 -8.34 -32.08
CA GLY A 240 -19.96 -7.82 -32.35
C GLY A 240 -20.58 -7.05 -31.19
N ASN A 241 -21.91 -7.00 -31.16
CA ASN A 241 -22.69 -6.14 -30.26
C ASN A 241 -22.53 -6.47 -28.77
N THR A 242 -22.06 -7.67 -28.43
CA THR A 242 -21.77 -8.06 -27.04
C THR A 242 -20.78 -7.09 -26.40
N ARG A 243 -19.74 -6.64 -27.12
CA ARG A 243 -18.76 -5.68 -26.59
C ARG A 243 -19.38 -4.33 -26.25
N LEU A 244 -20.37 -3.89 -27.02
CA LEU A 244 -21.09 -2.64 -26.77
C LEU A 244 -21.89 -2.71 -25.47
N VAL A 245 -22.55 -3.85 -25.22
CA VAL A 245 -23.27 -4.07 -23.95
C VAL A 245 -22.29 -3.98 -22.79
N VAL A 246 -21.12 -4.64 -22.88
CA VAL A 246 -20.08 -4.56 -21.84
C VAL A 246 -19.60 -3.12 -21.64
N ALA A 247 -19.34 -2.39 -22.73
CA ALA A 247 -18.87 -1.00 -22.70
C ALA A 247 -19.88 -0.08 -22.00
N VAL A 248 -21.16 -0.15 -22.37
CA VAL A 248 -22.22 0.71 -21.83
C VAL A 248 -22.44 0.43 -20.35
N PHE A 249 -22.64 -0.84 -19.96
CA PHE A 249 -22.86 -1.19 -18.56
C PHE A 249 -21.67 -0.80 -17.68
N THR A 250 -20.45 -1.03 -18.17
CA THR A 250 -19.25 -0.64 -17.45
C THR A 250 -19.13 0.88 -17.34
N ALA A 251 -19.32 1.63 -18.42
CA ALA A 251 -19.24 3.08 -18.39
C ALA A 251 -20.28 3.68 -17.44
N CYS A 252 -21.54 3.19 -17.48
CA CYS A 252 -22.59 3.59 -16.54
C CYS A 252 -22.20 3.29 -15.09
N LEU A 253 -21.65 2.10 -14.81
CA LEU A 253 -21.19 1.74 -13.47
C LEU A 253 -20.06 2.68 -13.00
N MET A 254 -19.06 2.94 -13.85
CA MET A 254 -17.93 3.82 -13.53
C MET A 254 -18.39 5.26 -13.27
N VAL A 255 -19.30 5.79 -14.09
CA VAL A 255 -19.90 7.12 -13.86
C VAL A 255 -20.66 7.14 -12.53
N GLY A 256 -21.50 6.13 -12.26
CA GLY A 256 -22.26 6.01 -11.02
C GLY A 256 -21.35 5.99 -9.78
N ILE A 257 -20.28 5.19 -9.79
CA ILE A 257 -19.30 5.13 -8.70
C ILE A 257 -18.63 6.51 -8.51
N GLN A 258 -18.28 7.20 -9.60
CA GLN A 258 -17.56 8.48 -9.53
C GLN A 258 -18.45 9.61 -8.99
N LEU A 259 -19.76 9.56 -9.25
CA LEU A 259 -20.72 10.51 -8.70
C LEU A 259 -20.87 10.40 -7.17
N VAL A 260 -20.72 9.21 -6.60
CA VAL A 260 -20.91 8.97 -5.16
C VAL A 260 -19.59 8.86 -4.37
N SER A 261 -18.45 8.75 -5.04
CA SER A 261 -17.15 8.52 -4.40
C SER A 261 -15.97 8.99 -5.25
N ASN A 262 -14.80 9.17 -4.63
CA ASN A 262 -13.57 9.54 -5.32
C ASN A 262 -12.51 8.44 -5.29
N PHE A 263 -12.26 7.83 -6.45
CA PHE A 263 -11.12 6.94 -6.72
C PHE A 263 -10.12 7.59 -7.70
N GLY A 264 -9.94 8.91 -7.57
CA GLY A 264 -9.11 9.69 -8.49
C GLY A 264 -9.61 9.57 -9.93
N PHE A 265 -8.68 9.28 -10.84
CA PHE A 265 -8.95 9.13 -12.26
C PHE A 265 -9.25 7.68 -12.67
N PHE A 266 -9.42 6.73 -11.72
CA PHE A 266 -9.70 5.32 -12.01
C PHE A 266 -10.90 5.15 -12.95
N ASN A 267 -12.05 5.70 -12.54
CA ASN A 267 -13.31 5.53 -13.25
C ASN A 267 -13.25 6.14 -14.64
N LEU A 268 -12.62 7.31 -14.77
CA LEU A 268 -12.39 7.96 -16.05
C LEU A 268 -11.52 7.10 -16.97
N LEU A 269 -10.42 6.55 -16.45
CA LEU A 269 -9.54 5.67 -17.21
C LEU A 269 -10.26 4.40 -17.66
N THR A 270 -11.09 3.79 -16.81
CA THR A 270 -11.90 2.63 -17.17
C THR A 270 -12.95 2.97 -18.23
N VAL A 271 -13.57 4.16 -18.18
CA VAL A 271 -14.45 4.65 -19.25
C VAL A 271 -13.69 4.83 -20.55
N VAL A 272 -12.46 5.38 -20.50
CA VAL A 272 -11.60 5.48 -21.69
C VAL A 272 -11.26 4.08 -22.22
N LEU A 273 -10.98 3.09 -21.38
CA LEU A 273 -10.78 1.70 -21.81
C LEU A 273 -12.03 1.10 -22.46
N CYS A 274 -13.25 1.50 -22.05
CA CYS A 274 -14.49 1.07 -22.71
C CYS A 274 -14.53 1.47 -24.19
N ILE A 275 -13.82 2.55 -24.59
CA ILE A 275 -13.75 2.97 -26.01
C ILE A 275 -13.18 1.83 -26.86
N THR A 276 -12.18 1.09 -26.37
CA THR A 276 -11.58 -0.06 -27.10
C THR A 276 -12.57 -1.19 -27.43
N LEU A 277 -13.70 -1.24 -26.71
CA LEU A 277 -14.76 -2.23 -26.92
C LEU A 277 -15.77 -1.80 -28.00
N LEU A 278 -15.74 -0.54 -28.43
CA LEU A 278 -16.53 -0.04 -29.55
C LEU A 278 -16.03 -0.57 -30.90
N ASP A 279 -14.78 -1.05 -30.94
CA ASP A 279 -14.27 -1.88 -32.03
C ASP A 279 -14.87 -3.29 -31.88
N THR A 280 -15.98 -3.49 -32.58
CA THR A 280 -16.75 -4.73 -32.61
C THR A 280 -16.23 -5.73 -33.64
N GLN A 281 -15.28 -5.33 -34.49
CA GLN A 281 -14.85 -6.11 -35.65
C GLN A 281 -13.56 -6.88 -35.36
N SER A 282 -12.56 -6.27 -34.73
CA SER A 282 -11.26 -6.92 -34.57
C SER A 282 -11.30 -8.16 -33.67
N TRP A 283 -10.58 -9.19 -34.07
CA TRP A 283 -10.45 -10.45 -33.33
C TRP A 283 -8.98 -10.86 -33.19
N VAL A 284 -8.64 -11.56 -32.10
CA VAL A 284 -7.25 -12.00 -31.89
C VAL A 284 -6.80 -13.02 -32.94
N TRP A 285 -7.73 -13.80 -33.49
CA TRP A 285 -7.46 -14.79 -34.53
C TRP A 285 -7.25 -14.19 -35.92
N ASP A 286 -7.42 -12.86 -36.07
CA ASP A 286 -6.97 -12.13 -37.26
C ASP A 286 -5.42 -12.07 -37.33
N THR A 287 -4.74 -12.50 -36.25
CA THR A 287 -3.28 -12.64 -36.21
C THR A 287 -2.82 -13.77 -37.12
N THR A 288 -2.14 -13.43 -38.21
CA THR A 288 -1.51 -14.40 -39.13
C THR A 288 -0.09 -14.75 -38.70
N TRP A 289 0.44 -15.89 -39.16
CA TRP A 289 1.84 -16.26 -38.90
C TRP A 289 2.84 -15.23 -39.43
N ALA A 290 2.53 -14.59 -40.57
CA ALA A 290 3.33 -13.50 -41.12
C ALA A 290 3.40 -12.29 -40.17
N LEU A 291 2.27 -11.90 -39.54
CA LEU A 291 2.26 -10.82 -38.54
C LEU A 291 3.08 -11.19 -37.31
N VAL A 292 2.99 -12.44 -36.85
CA VAL A 292 3.79 -12.93 -35.71
C VAL A 292 5.27 -12.86 -36.01
N THR A 293 5.73 -13.33 -37.17
CA THR A 293 7.16 -13.33 -37.52
C THR A 293 7.70 -11.92 -37.78
N SER A 294 6.94 -11.07 -38.47
CA SER A 294 7.31 -9.66 -38.73
C SER A 294 7.36 -8.80 -37.46
N HIS A 295 6.56 -9.13 -36.43
CA HIS A 295 6.48 -8.38 -35.18
C HIS A 295 6.74 -9.25 -33.94
N TRP A 296 7.64 -10.24 -34.04
CA TRP A 296 7.85 -11.24 -33.00
C TRP A 296 8.23 -10.65 -31.62
N PRO A 297 9.03 -9.56 -31.49
CA PRO A 297 9.38 -9.03 -30.17
C PRO A 297 8.15 -8.45 -29.46
N THR A 298 7.25 -7.82 -30.23
CA THR A 298 6.00 -7.26 -29.69
C THR A 298 5.07 -8.37 -29.24
N HIS A 299 4.88 -9.40 -30.06
CA HIS A 299 4.06 -10.57 -29.69
C HIS A 299 4.62 -11.28 -28.46
N GLY A 300 5.91 -11.57 -28.43
CA GLY A 300 6.56 -12.23 -27.29
C GLY A 300 6.40 -11.45 -25.99
N LEU A 301 6.65 -10.13 -26.02
CA LEU A 301 6.46 -9.27 -24.85
C LEU A 301 5.00 -9.24 -24.39
N LEU A 302 4.04 -9.03 -25.30
CA LEU A 302 2.62 -8.95 -24.94
C LEU A 302 2.08 -10.29 -24.41
N VAL A 303 2.57 -11.42 -24.90
CA VAL A 303 2.28 -12.75 -24.34
C VAL A 303 2.83 -12.87 -22.91
N ILE A 304 4.07 -12.42 -22.65
CA ILE A 304 4.63 -12.40 -21.29
C ILE A 304 3.77 -11.53 -20.37
N LEU A 305 3.35 -10.34 -20.81
CA LEU A 305 2.46 -9.49 -20.01
C LEU A 305 1.08 -10.14 -19.78
N ALA A 306 0.55 -10.84 -20.78
CA ALA A 306 -0.72 -11.54 -20.67
C ALA A 306 -0.65 -12.66 -19.61
N VAL A 307 0.37 -13.51 -19.68
CA VAL A 307 0.63 -14.55 -18.68
C VAL A 307 0.87 -13.94 -17.30
N GLY A 308 1.62 -12.84 -17.22
CA GLY A 308 1.79 -12.11 -15.95
C GLY A 308 0.47 -11.65 -15.38
N GLY A 309 -0.42 -11.12 -16.21
CA GLY A 309 -1.76 -10.71 -15.81
C GLY A 309 -2.58 -11.89 -15.28
N LEU A 310 -2.42 -13.08 -15.88
CA LEU A 310 -3.08 -14.30 -15.42
C LEU A 310 -2.55 -14.75 -14.06
N LEU A 311 -1.23 -14.69 -13.85
CA LEU A 311 -0.61 -15.01 -12.56
C LEU A 311 -1.00 -14.02 -11.46
N ASN A 312 -1.27 -12.76 -11.82
CA ASN A 312 -1.75 -11.74 -10.88
C ASN A 312 -3.26 -11.87 -10.59
N LEU A 313 -4.01 -12.61 -11.42
CA LEU A 313 -5.46 -12.72 -11.32
C LEU A 313 -5.97 -13.28 -9.98
N PRO A 314 -5.26 -14.15 -9.23
CA PRO A 314 -5.68 -14.57 -7.89
C PRO A 314 -5.49 -13.52 -6.80
N PHE A 315 -4.62 -12.52 -7.01
CA PHE A 315 -4.18 -11.59 -5.96
C PHE A 315 -4.99 -10.28 -5.94
N ASN A 316 -4.90 -9.58 -4.81
CA ASN A 316 -5.52 -8.27 -4.56
C ASN A 316 -4.57 -7.15 -5.05
N SER A 317 -5.11 -5.98 -5.40
CA SER A 317 -4.32 -4.82 -5.82
C SER A 317 -3.20 -4.46 -4.85
N TRP A 318 -3.40 -4.62 -3.55
CA TRP A 318 -2.35 -4.36 -2.56
C TRP A 318 -1.16 -5.32 -2.73
N CYS A 319 -1.41 -6.60 -2.95
CA CYS A 319 -0.35 -7.60 -3.08
C CYS A 319 0.46 -7.52 -4.37
N THR A 320 0.09 -6.63 -5.31
CA THR A 320 0.66 -6.58 -6.65
C THR A 320 2.19 -6.58 -6.69
N HIS A 321 2.84 -5.84 -5.80
CA HIS A 321 4.30 -5.73 -5.81
C HIS A 321 4.98 -6.68 -4.84
N THR A 322 4.23 -7.39 -3.99
CA THR A 322 4.82 -8.18 -2.90
C THR A 322 4.61 -9.67 -3.05
N TRP A 323 3.53 -10.13 -3.71
CA TRP A 323 3.23 -11.56 -3.75
C TRP A 323 4.39 -12.38 -4.33
N MET A 324 5.03 -11.89 -5.40
CA MET A 324 6.21 -12.53 -6.00
C MET A 324 7.42 -12.61 -5.07
N HIS A 325 7.43 -11.83 -3.99
CA HIS A 325 8.47 -11.80 -2.97
C HIS A 325 8.09 -12.56 -1.70
N TRP A 326 6.87 -13.10 -1.61
CA TRP A 326 6.44 -13.83 -0.41
C TRP A 326 7.32 -15.04 -0.14
N PRO A 327 7.59 -15.35 1.14
CA PRO A 327 8.51 -16.41 1.50
C PRO A 327 8.12 -17.79 0.98
N VAL A 328 6.82 -18.10 0.82
CA VAL A 328 6.35 -19.38 0.29
C VAL A 328 7.05 -19.79 -1.02
N PHE A 329 7.38 -18.82 -1.88
CA PHE A 329 8.03 -19.06 -3.17
C PHE A 329 9.49 -19.51 -3.06
N ILE A 330 10.13 -19.40 -1.90
CA ILE A 330 11.51 -19.89 -1.70
C ILE A 330 11.56 -21.41 -1.52
N ARG A 331 10.45 -22.02 -1.07
CA ARG A 331 10.32 -23.48 -0.91
C ARG A 331 10.05 -24.17 -2.25
N ILE A 332 9.48 -23.47 -3.23
CA ILE A 332 9.16 -24.03 -4.55
C ILE A 332 10.44 -24.21 -5.38
N ARG A 333 10.88 -25.45 -5.60
CA ARG A 333 12.13 -25.77 -6.31
C ARG A 333 11.98 -26.01 -7.81
N ILE A 334 10.84 -25.69 -8.39
CA ILE A 334 10.57 -25.92 -9.81
C ILE A 334 11.30 -24.84 -10.65
N PRO A 335 12.28 -25.19 -11.52
CA PRO A 335 13.10 -24.21 -12.22
C PRO A 335 12.30 -23.22 -13.08
N ILE A 336 11.26 -23.69 -13.77
CA ILE A 336 10.41 -22.82 -14.60
C ILE A 336 9.65 -21.80 -13.76
N VAL A 337 9.16 -22.18 -12.57
CA VAL A 337 8.49 -21.26 -11.63
C VAL A 337 9.47 -20.20 -11.15
N GLN A 338 10.69 -20.61 -10.79
CA GLN A 338 11.73 -19.65 -10.39
C GLN A 338 12.09 -18.70 -11.54
N ALA A 339 12.26 -19.19 -12.76
CA ALA A 339 12.53 -18.35 -13.93
C ALA A 339 11.42 -17.33 -14.16
N MET A 340 10.15 -17.76 -14.10
CA MET A 340 8.99 -16.87 -14.22
C MET A 340 8.98 -15.80 -13.11
N LEU A 341 9.20 -16.17 -11.85
CA LEU A 341 9.31 -15.22 -10.74
C LEU A 341 10.43 -14.20 -10.97
N HIS A 342 11.58 -14.61 -11.52
CA HIS A 342 12.65 -13.66 -11.83
C HIS A 342 12.22 -12.64 -12.89
N VAL A 343 11.58 -13.09 -13.97
CA VAL A 343 11.07 -12.21 -15.03
C VAL A 343 10.05 -11.22 -14.45
N TYR A 344 9.03 -11.69 -13.73
CA TYR A 344 7.98 -10.80 -13.24
C TYR A 344 8.47 -9.86 -12.13
N ARG A 345 9.45 -10.25 -11.30
CA ARG A 345 10.09 -9.32 -10.34
C ARG A 345 10.87 -8.19 -11.04
N VAL A 346 11.36 -8.40 -12.26
CA VAL A 346 11.98 -7.33 -13.06
C VAL A 346 10.89 -6.44 -13.67
N LEU A 347 9.89 -7.04 -14.32
CA LEU A 347 8.79 -6.31 -14.96
C LEU A 347 7.98 -5.46 -13.97
N ASN A 348 7.78 -5.96 -12.74
CA ASN A 348 7.02 -5.26 -11.71
C ASN A 348 7.64 -3.92 -11.32
N ARG A 349 8.97 -3.76 -11.40
CA ARG A 349 9.67 -2.49 -11.11
C ARG A 349 9.30 -1.38 -12.08
N PHE A 350 8.89 -1.75 -13.30
CA PHE A 350 8.44 -0.84 -14.34
C PHE A 350 6.91 -0.73 -14.39
N ARG A 351 6.18 -1.34 -13.44
CA ARG A 351 4.73 -1.25 -13.35
C ARG A 351 4.01 -1.73 -14.62
N LEU A 352 4.44 -2.89 -15.12
CA LEU A 352 3.96 -3.43 -16.41
C LEU A 352 2.85 -4.47 -16.28
N VAL A 353 2.64 -5.04 -15.10
CA VAL A 353 1.62 -6.07 -14.84
C VAL A 353 1.20 -5.97 -13.38
N HIS A 354 -0.09 -5.79 -13.14
CA HIS A 354 -0.64 -5.66 -11.79
C HIS A 354 -1.80 -6.60 -11.49
N ALA A 355 -2.05 -6.77 -10.19
CA ALA A 355 -3.26 -7.39 -9.67
C ALA A 355 -4.35 -6.34 -9.48
N TYR A 356 -5.59 -6.74 -9.70
CA TYR A 356 -6.76 -5.88 -9.54
C TYR A 356 -7.73 -6.54 -8.57
N GLY A 357 -8.19 -5.76 -7.60
CA GLY A 357 -9.09 -6.26 -6.56
C GLY A 357 -8.97 -5.51 -5.25
N VAL A 358 -10.08 -5.00 -4.71
CA VAL A 358 -10.18 -4.34 -3.40
C VAL A 358 -11.60 -4.47 -2.84
N PHE A 359 -11.77 -4.20 -1.54
CA PHE A 359 -13.05 -4.10 -0.83
C PHE A 359 -13.87 -5.40 -0.79
N PRO A 360 -13.59 -6.30 0.19
CA PRO A 360 -14.35 -7.54 0.36
C PRO A 360 -15.85 -7.30 0.63
N PRO A 361 -16.71 -8.32 0.43
CA PRO A 361 -18.17 -8.24 0.64
C PRO A 361 -18.59 -7.91 2.08
N THR A 362 -17.66 -7.87 3.03
CA THR A 362 -17.98 -7.60 4.42
C THR A 362 -18.32 -6.13 4.62
N SER A 363 -19.59 -5.85 4.92
CA SER A 363 -19.98 -4.48 5.32
C SER A 363 -19.22 -4.11 6.60
N SER A 364 -18.53 -2.97 6.64
CA SER A 364 -18.16 -2.34 7.92
C SER A 364 -19.36 -1.54 8.43
N PRO A 365 -19.47 -1.24 9.75
CA PRO A 365 -20.51 -0.34 10.25
C PRO A 365 -20.41 1.02 9.58
N ALA A 366 -21.50 1.79 9.43
CA ALA A 366 -21.49 3.11 8.80
C ALA A 366 -20.76 4.17 9.67
N ILE A 367 -19.44 3.99 9.79
CA ILE A 367 -18.52 4.74 10.62
C ILE A 367 -17.29 5.06 9.77
N ARG A 368 -17.02 6.35 9.59
CA ARG A 368 -15.72 6.81 9.12
C ARG A 368 -14.79 6.98 10.31
N TRP A 369 -13.71 6.21 10.31
CA TRP A 369 -12.60 6.38 11.23
C TRP A 369 -11.61 7.40 10.67
N VAL A 370 -11.26 8.42 11.44
CA VAL A 370 -10.36 9.49 10.96
C VAL A 370 -9.35 9.87 12.04
N PRO A 371 -8.03 9.74 11.78
CA PRO A 371 -7.03 10.45 12.55
C PRO A 371 -7.09 11.93 12.19
N VAL A 372 -7.32 12.80 13.18
CA VAL A 372 -7.33 14.26 13.01
C VAL A 372 -6.10 14.84 13.69
N ILE A 373 -5.31 15.59 12.92
CA ILE A 373 -4.11 16.28 13.40
C ILE A 373 -4.55 17.55 14.15
N GLU A 374 -4.06 17.74 15.37
CA GLU A 374 -4.40 18.86 16.24
C GLU A 374 -3.11 19.46 16.81
N GLY A 375 -2.99 20.78 16.80
CA GLY A 375 -1.86 21.48 17.45
C GLY A 375 -2.31 22.33 18.63
N THR A 376 -1.35 22.71 19.46
CA THR A 376 -1.57 23.58 20.63
C THR A 376 -0.40 24.56 20.80
N GLN A 377 -0.68 25.74 21.37
CA GLN A 377 0.34 26.70 21.82
C GLN A 377 0.47 26.80 23.34
N ASP A 378 -0.51 26.28 24.10
CA ASP A 378 -0.61 26.40 25.55
C ASP A 378 -0.58 25.04 26.28
N GLY A 379 -0.66 23.93 25.53
CA GLY A 379 -0.76 22.57 26.07
C GLY A 379 -2.18 22.15 26.48
N HIS A 380 -3.13 23.08 26.48
CA HIS A 380 -4.49 22.87 26.98
C HIS A 380 -5.53 22.94 25.86
N THR A 381 -5.43 23.94 24.98
CA THR A 381 -6.35 24.17 23.87
C THR A 381 -5.77 23.56 22.60
N TRP A 382 -6.53 22.64 22.00
CA TRP A 382 -6.12 21.89 20.81
C TRP A 382 -6.99 22.27 19.61
N HIS A 383 -6.34 22.70 18.53
CA HIS A 383 -7.00 23.16 17.32
C HIS A 383 -6.70 22.23 16.14
N PRO A 384 -7.73 21.81 15.36
CA PRO A 384 -7.53 20.88 14.27
C PRO A 384 -6.96 21.54 13.01
N TYR A 385 -6.05 20.83 12.34
CA TYR A 385 -5.68 21.11 10.96
C TYR A 385 -6.80 20.59 10.04
N THR A 386 -7.41 21.48 9.27
CA THR A 386 -8.56 21.12 8.44
C THR A 386 -8.10 20.50 7.13
N TYR A 387 -8.45 19.24 6.89
CA TYR A 387 -8.17 18.54 5.64
C TYR A 387 -8.89 19.20 4.46
N ARG A 388 -8.36 18.99 3.24
CA ARG A 388 -8.88 19.66 2.03
C ARG A 388 -10.17 19.03 1.52
N TYR A 389 -10.23 17.71 1.59
CA TYR A 389 -11.35 16.91 1.10
C TYR A 389 -11.80 15.84 2.10
N MET A 390 -10.91 15.35 2.96
CA MET A 390 -11.24 14.42 4.03
C MET A 390 -12.06 15.10 5.14
N THR A 391 -12.84 14.31 5.87
CA THR A 391 -13.65 14.80 7.00
C THR A 391 -12.74 15.22 8.16
N THR A 392 -12.94 16.41 8.74
CA THR A 392 -12.20 16.86 9.95
C THR A 392 -13.13 17.13 11.12
N THR A 393 -14.33 17.67 10.86
CA THR A 393 -15.30 18.12 11.86
C THR A 393 -16.72 17.67 11.50
N GLU A 394 -17.65 17.81 12.44
CA GLU A 394 -19.10 17.55 12.29
C GLU A 394 -19.71 18.33 11.11
N MET A 395 -19.12 19.49 10.82
CA MET A 395 -19.57 20.41 9.77
C MET A 395 -18.89 20.18 8.42
N SER A 396 -17.95 19.23 8.31
CA SER A 396 -17.21 18.97 7.08
C SER A 396 -18.12 18.29 6.03
N PRO A 397 -18.55 18.97 4.96
CA PRO A 397 -19.35 18.33 3.93
C PRO A 397 -18.47 17.36 3.10
N PRO A 398 -19.01 16.20 2.67
CA PRO A 398 -18.40 15.46 1.57
C PRO A 398 -18.34 16.33 0.30
N ARG A 399 -17.34 16.08 -0.57
CA ARG A 399 -17.06 16.91 -1.75
C ARG A 399 -16.94 16.07 -3.01
N TYR A 400 -17.39 16.58 -4.14
CA TYR A 400 -17.06 15.99 -5.44
C TYR A 400 -15.63 16.40 -5.82
N VAL A 401 -14.71 15.44 -5.86
CA VAL A 401 -13.27 15.67 -6.06
C VAL A 401 -12.77 15.05 -7.36
N ALA A 402 -13.41 13.95 -7.79
CA ALA A 402 -13.01 13.22 -8.97
C ALA A 402 -12.98 14.12 -10.22
N PRO A 403 -11.99 13.95 -11.13
CA PRO A 403 -10.97 12.89 -11.15
C PRO A 403 -9.69 13.20 -10.35
N TYR A 404 -9.66 14.27 -9.56
CA TYR A 404 -8.48 14.63 -8.77
C TYR A 404 -8.23 13.60 -7.65
N HIS A 405 -6.96 13.19 -7.51
CA HIS A 405 -6.50 12.30 -6.46
C HIS A 405 -5.71 13.09 -5.39
N PRO A 406 -6.35 13.47 -4.25
CA PRO A 406 -5.66 14.09 -3.13
C PRO A 406 -4.89 13.03 -2.32
N ARG A 407 -3.58 12.92 -2.55
CA ARG A 407 -2.75 11.86 -1.98
C ARG A 407 -2.65 11.93 -0.46
N LEU A 408 -2.62 13.13 0.14
CA LEU A 408 -2.65 13.28 1.59
C LEU A 408 -3.98 12.74 2.16
N ASP A 409 -5.10 13.23 1.67
CA ASP A 409 -6.44 12.86 2.17
C ASP A 409 -6.73 11.36 2.03
N HIS A 410 -6.33 10.73 0.90
CA HIS A 410 -6.38 9.28 0.75
C HIS A 410 -5.41 8.59 1.72
N GLY A 411 -4.19 9.09 1.88
CA GLY A 411 -3.20 8.56 2.85
C GLY A 411 -3.74 8.55 4.28
N ILE A 412 -4.40 9.63 4.73
CA ILE A 412 -5.04 9.72 6.05
C ILE A 412 -6.14 8.67 6.23
N PHE A 413 -6.88 8.32 5.18
CA PHE A 413 -7.84 7.23 5.24
C PHE A 413 -7.16 5.88 5.49
N TYR A 414 -6.10 5.54 4.77
CA TYR A 414 -5.38 4.28 4.97
C TYR A 414 -4.65 4.23 6.32
N GLU A 415 -4.13 5.37 6.78
CA GLU A 415 -3.57 5.57 8.12
C GLU A 415 -4.57 5.21 9.24
N SER A 416 -5.88 5.41 8.99
CA SER A 416 -6.93 5.06 9.95
C SER A 416 -7.00 3.54 10.26
N PHE A 417 -6.60 2.71 9.29
CA PHE A 417 -6.52 1.24 9.40
C PHE A 417 -5.11 0.74 9.71
N GLY A 418 -4.17 1.66 9.99
CA GLY A 418 -2.75 1.33 10.17
C GLY A 418 -2.07 0.88 8.88
N SER A 419 -2.64 1.11 7.70
CA SER A 419 -2.00 0.78 6.42
C SER A 419 -0.98 1.86 6.04
N ASN A 420 0.20 1.80 6.65
CA ASN A 420 1.27 2.79 6.49
C ASN A 420 2.66 2.11 6.48
N ASP A 421 3.71 2.90 6.25
CA ASP A 421 5.10 2.37 6.16
C ASP A 421 5.62 1.81 7.50
N ALA A 422 4.99 2.18 8.62
CA ALA A 422 5.31 1.67 9.95
C ALA A 422 4.40 0.52 10.39
N ASN A 423 3.84 -0.23 9.43
CA ASN A 423 3.04 -1.42 9.68
C ASN A 423 3.69 -2.69 9.14
N PHE A 424 3.85 -3.68 10.02
CA PHE A 424 4.44 -4.98 9.65
C PHE A 424 3.60 -5.70 8.59
N GLY A 425 2.28 -5.80 8.78
CA GLY A 425 1.37 -6.40 7.79
C GLY A 425 1.39 -5.65 6.45
N TRP A 426 1.34 -4.32 6.47
CA TRP A 426 1.36 -3.52 5.24
C TRP A 426 2.65 -3.66 4.45
N SER A 427 3.80 -3.81 5.11
CA SER A 427 5.08 -4.04 4.42
C SER A 427 5.10 -5.31 3.56
N THR A 428 4.25 -6.28 3.89
CA THR A 428 4.11 -7.56 3.15
C THR A 428 2.99 -7.54 2.12
N LEU A 429 2.03 -6.62 2.26
CA LEU A 429 0.89 -6.42 1.37
C LEU A 429 1.02 -5.16 0.51
N GLY A 430 2.14 -4.44 0.54
CA GLY A 430 2.28 -3.07 0.00
C GLY A 430 3.19 -2.92 -1.22
N GLY A 431 3.96 -1.82 -1.27
CA GLY A 431 4.65 -1.28 -2.44
C GLY A 431 5.80 -2.10 -3.05
N GLY A 432 6.14 -3.27 -2.50
CA GLY A 432 7.26 -4.11 -2.97
C GLY A 432 8.64 -3.49 -2.77
N ASN A 433 8.70 -2.33 -2.11
CA ASN A 433 9.89 -1.55 -1.83
C ASN A 433 10.33 -1.76 -0.38
N PRO A 434 11.56 -2.23 -0.10
CA PRO A 434 12.00 -2.54 1.26
C PRO A 434 12.13 -1.30 2.16
N TYR A 435 12.17 -0.09 1.59
CA TYR A 435 12.24 1.16 2.33
C TYR A 435 10.88 1.67 2.81
N ASP A 436 9.79 1.01 2.42
CA ASP A 436 8.43 1.30 2.89
C ASP A 436 8.08 0.44 4.13
N PHE A 437 9.09 -0.11 4.81
CA PHE A 437 9.01 -0.70 6.16
C PHE A 437 9.92 0.09 7.10
N SER A 438 9.35 0.99 7.90
CA SER A 438 10.10 1.96 8.69
C SER A 438 9.55 2.07 10.10
N ILE A 439 10.41 2.33 11.09
CA ILE A 439 9.95 2.63 12.45
C ILE A 439 9.27 4.00 12.54
N VAL A 440 9.47 4.88 11.54
CA VAL A 440 8.86 6.21 11.46
C VAL A 440 7.85 6.26 10.31
N SER A 441 6.58 6.54 10.61
CA SER A 441 5.52 6.65 9.61
C SER A 441 5.52 8.00 8.89
N GLY A 442 4.92 8.06 7.71
CA GLY A 442 4.76 9.32 6.97
C GLY A 442 3.96 10.38 7.74
N VAL A 443 2.98 9.97 8.56
CA VAL A 443 2.19 10.92 9.36
C VAL A 443 3.00 11.53 10.50
N GLN A 444 3.96 10.80 11.07
CA GLN A 444 4.89 11.36 12.06
C GLN A 444 5.80 12.43 11.45
N LEU A 445 6.28 12.22 10.22
CA LEU A 445 7.06 13.24 9.51
C LEU A 445 6.21 14.44 9.10
N LEU A 446 4.94 14.22 8.73
CA LEU A 446 3.98 15.29 8.50
C LEU A 446 3.81 16.15 9.75
N VAL A 447 3.69 15.53 10.93
CA VAL A 447 3.64 16.24 12.22
C VAL A 447 4.90 17.08 12.44
N GLN A 448 6.10 16.54 12.18
CA GLN A 448 7.35 17.31 12.30
C GLN A 448 7.37 18.53 11.37
N ARG A 449 6.95 18.40 10.12
CA ARG A 449 6.86 19.54 9.19
C ARG A 449 5.86 20.61 9.62
N LEU A 450 4.77 20.22 10.26
CA LEU A 450 3.80 21.16 10.81
C LEU A 450 4.32 21.86 12.07
N LEU A 451 5.14 21.19 12.89
CA LEU A 451 5.87 21.79 14.02
C LEU A 451 6.97 22.76 13.55
N GLU A 452 7.57 22.51 12.39
CA GLU A 452 8.52 23.41 11.72
C GLU A 452 7.83 24.61 11.05
N ASP A 453 6.49 24.66 11.03
CA ASP A 453 5.67 25.65 10.33
C ASP A 453 5.90 25.73 8.81
N GLU A 454 6.28 24.61 8.19
CA GLU A 454 6.74 24.59 6.80
C GLU A 454 5.61 24.98 5.81
N PRO A 455 5.71 26.11 5.09
CA PRO A 455 4.64 26.61 4.23
C PRO A 455 4.25 25.66 3.11
N VAL A 456 5.21 24.92 2.53
CA VAL A 456 4.90 23.99 1.45
C VAL A 456 4.00 22.85 1.93
N VAL A 457 4.21 22.34 3.15
CA VAL A 457 3.41 21.25 3.73
C VAL A 457 2.03 21.75 4.17
N ARG A 458 1.98 22.96 4.75
CA ARG A 458 0.72 23.63 5.12
C ARG A 458 -0.24 23.76 3.93
N SER A 459 0.28 23.90 2.70
CA SER A 459 -0.54 23.98 1.48
C SER A 459 -1.39 22.74 1.20
N LEU A 460 -1.07 21.57 1.78
CA LEU A 460 -1.88 20.35 1.66
C LEU A 460 -3.21 20.47 2.42
N PHE A 461 -3.28 21.32 3.43
CA PHE A 461 -4.48 21.52 4.23
C PHE A 461 -5.39 22.59 3.62
N ARG A 462 -6.67 22.55 3.98
CA ARG A 462 -7.59 23.64 3.66
C ARG A 462 -7.34 24.86 4.53
N ALA A 463 -7.14 24.61 5.82
CA ALA A 463 -6.90 25.62 6.82
C ALA A 463 -5.96 25.06 7.89
N CYS A 464 -4.96 25.85 8.26
CA CYS A 464 -4.09 25.60 9.39
C CYS A 464 -4.53 26.52 10.54
N PRO A 465 -4.62 26.01 11.77
CA PRO A 465 -5.17 26.77 12.90
C PRO A 465 -4.24 27.89 13.41
N PHE A 466 -2.96 27.82 13.09
CA PHE A 466 -1.97 28.81 13.54
C PHE A 466 -1.51 29.68 12.38
N PRO A 467 -1.35 31.01 12.55
CA PRO A 467 -0.71 31.88 11.56
C PRO A 467 0.71 31.41 11.19
N ILE A 468 1.20 31.82 10.03
CA ILE A 468 2.59 31.58 9.61
C ILE A 468 3.51 32.42 10.51
N GLY A 469 4.62 31.84 10.95
CA GLY A 469 5.56 32.41 11.91
C GLY A 469 5.21 32.12 13.36
N THR A 470 4.07 31.47 13.63
CA THR A 470 3.62 31.13 14.98
C THR A 470 3.35 29.62 15.10
N PRO A 471 4.39 28.76 15.05
CA PRO A 471 4.21 27.31 15.13
C PRO A 471 3.50 26.87 16.42
N PRO A 472 2.81 25.71 16.40
CA PRO A 472 2.37 25.08 17.63
C PRO A 472 3.57 24.61 18.47
N GLN A 473 3.41 24.60 19.80
CA GLN A 473 4.39 24.01 20.73
C GLN A 473 4.38 22.48 20.69
N ALA A 474 3.21 21.89 20.43
CA ALA A 474 3.04 20.45 20.30
C ALA A 474 1.92 20.13 19.30
N ILE A 475 2.03 18.97 18.67
CA ILE A 475 1.00 18.41 17.79
C ILE A 475 0.68 16.98 18.25
N ARG A 476 -0.61 16.63 18.24
CA ARG A 476 -1.10 15.28 18.49
C ARG A 476 -1.98 14.82 17.33
N ILE A 477 -2.27 13.52 17.30
CA ILE A 477 -3.27 12.98 16.39
C ILE A 477 -4.32 12.26 17.22
N THR A 478 -5.55 12.75 17.15
CA THR A 478 -6.70 12.19 17.87
C THR A 478 -7.52 11.37 16.88
N PHE A 479 -7.88 10.16 17.28
CA PHE A 479 -8.67 9.26 16.47
C PHE A 479 -10.15 9.50 16.74
N TYR A 480 -10.89 9.85 15.70
CA TYR A 480 -12.31 10.16 15.77
C TYR A 480 -13.14 9.16 14.97
N ARG A 481 -14.35 8.94 15.46
CA ARG A 481 -15.43 8.26 14.76
C ARG A 481 -16.41 9.31 14.23
N PHE A 482 -16.76 9.20 12.96
CA PHE A 482 -17.78 10.01 12.30
C PHE A 482 -18.91 9.13 11.79
N GLN A 483 -20.14 9.42 12.21
CA GLN A 483 -21.36 8.75 11.75
C GLN A 483 -22.23 9.75 10.98
N PRO A 484 -22.85 9.34 9.86
CA PRO A 484 -23.69 10.24 9.07
C PRO A 484 -24.94 10.63 9.87
N THR A 485 -25.27 11.92 9.87
CA THR A 485 -26.54 12.42 10.39
C THR A 485 -27.70 12.06 9.46
N THR A 486 -28.93 12.23 9.94
CA THR A 486 -30.13 12.13 9.08
C THR A 486 -30.37 13.43 8.31
N PRO A 487 -31.11 13.42 7.18
CA PRO A 487 -31.49 14.65 6.47
C PRO A 487 -32.24 15.65 7.35
N ALA A 488 -33.07 15.17 8.29
CA ALA A 488 -33.79 16.03 9.23
C ALA A 488 -32.84 16.70 10.24
N GLU A 489 -31.90 15.93 10.79
CA GLU A 489 -30.89 16.46 11.71
C GLU A 489 -29.94 17.45 11.03
N ARG A 490 -29.48 17.15 9.81
CA ARG A 490 -28.68 18.07 9.02
C ARG A 490 -29.41 19.39 8.74
N ARG A 491 -30.70 19.35 8.37
CA ARG A 491 -31.50 20.57 8.16
C ARG A 491 -31.61 21.42 9.43
N ARG A 492 -31.74 20.77 10.60
CA ARG A 492 -31.88 21.44 11.89
C ARG A 492 -30.57 22.01 12.44
N THR A 493 -29.46 21.30 12.27
CA THR A 493 -28.18 21.59 12.97
C THR A 493 -27.06 22.07 12.04
N GLY A 494 -27.21 21.87 10.73
CA GLY A 494 -26.13 22.05 9.76
C GLY A 494 -25.04 20.97 9.80
N ARG A 495 -25.08 20.04 10.76
CA ARG A 495 -24.07 18.97 10.90
C ARG A 495 -24.28 17.90 9.83
N TRP A 496 -23.18 17.44 9.28
CA TRP A 496 -23.13 16.29 8.37
C TRP A 496 -22.87 15.00 9.13
N TRP A 497 -22.11 15.10 10.21
CA TRP A 497 -21.64 13.97 10.99
C TRP A 497 -21.86 14.20 12.48
N THR A 498 -22.15 13.12 13.18
CA THR A 498 -21.91 13.01 14.62
C THR A 498 -20.47 12.57 14.81
N ARG A 499 -19.71 13.30 15.65
CA ARG A 499 -18.29 13.04 15.91
C ARG A 499 -18.10 12.63 17.36
N THR A 500 -17.37 11.53 17.58
CA THR A 500 -16.98 11.07 18.91
C THR A 500 -15.50 10.71 18.93
N VAL A 501 -14.84 10.97 20.07
CA VAL A 501 -13.45 10.59 20.29
C VAL A 501 -13.38 9.07 20.49
N ALA A 502 -12.54 8.41 19.71
CA ALA A 502 -12.29 6.97 19.80
C ALA A 502 -10.99 6.65 20.55
N GLY A 503 -10.04 7.59 20.61
CA GLY A 503 -8.81 7.46 21.38
C GLY A 503 -7.63 8.21 20.75
N THR A 504 -6.45 7.99 21.29
CA THR A 504 -5.21 8.62 20.80
C THR A 504 -4.61 7.81 19.64
N HIS A 505 -4.34 8.47 18.51
CA HIS A 505 -3.58 7.90 17.39
C HIS A 505 -2.07 8.18 17.56
N GLN A 506 -1.70 9.42 17.88
CA GLN A 506 -0.33 9.81 18.25
C GLN A 506 -0.41 10.79 19.43
N PRO A 507 0.36 10.58 20.51
CA PRO A 507 0.35 11.48 21.66
C PRO A 507 0.91 12.87 21.31
N PRO A 508 0.70 13.89 22.16
CA PRO A 508 1.37 15.18 22.05
C PRO A 508 2.87 15.02 21.80
N THR A 509 3.30 15.48 20.63
CA THR A 509 4.67 15.34 20.13
C THR A 509 5.25 16.73 19.92
N LYS A 510 6.49 16.90 20.37
CA LYS A 510 7.30 18.10 20.12
C LYS A 510 8.27 17.85 18.96
N ARG A 511 8.96 18.90 18.52
CA ARG A 511 9.94 18.80 17.43
C ARG A 511 11.06 17.83 17.80
N ASP A 512 11.36 16.92 16.87
CA ASP A 512 12.41 15.91 16.99
C ASP A 512 13.05 15.66 15.62
N ASP A 513 14.14 16.39 15.36
CA ASP A 513 14.86 16.34 14.08
C ASP A 513 15.50 14.96 13.82
N ARG A 514 15.63 14.10 14.84
CA ARG A 514 16.24 12.77 14.71
C ARG A 514 15.33 11.78 13.97
N LEU A 515 14.02 12.04 13.88
CA LEU A 515 13.09 11.18 13.14
C LEU A 515 13.44 11.08 11.66
N TRP A 516 14.06 12.12 11.11
CA TRP A 516 14.46 12.16 9.71
C TRP A 516 15.60 11.20 9.36
N GLU A 517 16.45 10.85 10.32
CA GLU A 517 17.55 9.90 10.16
C GLU A 517 17.06 8.44 10.23
N LEU A 518 15.98 8.21 10.97
CA LEU A 518 15.38 6.88 11.19
C LEU A 518 14.36 6.48 10.12
N ARG A 519 14.02 7.39 9.21
CA ARG A 519 12.96 7.17 8.21
C ARG A 519 13.25 6.00 7.29
N TYR A 520 14.49 5.80 6.84
CA TYR A 520 14.79 4.72 5.89
C TYR A 520 15.68 3.66 6.53
N PRO A 521 15.22 2.40 6.64
CA PRO A 521 15.99 1.34 7.27
C PRO A 521 17.26 1.01 6.47
N VAL A 522 18.27 0.50 7.18
CA VAL A 522 19.40 -0.20 6.58
C VAL A 522 18.97 -1.63 6.14
N PRO A 523 19.65 -2.30 5.20
CA PRO A 523 19.27 -3.62 4.69
C PRO A 523 19.09 -4.71 5.76
N GLU A 524 19.89 -4.70 6.82
CA GLU A 524 19.75 -5.61 7.95
C GLU A 524 18.43 -5.41 8.73
N LEU A 525 17.86 -4.20 8.69
CA LEU A 525 16.60 -3.82 9.33
C LEU A 525 15.37 -3.90 8.41
N PHE A 526 15.53 -4.33 7.14
CA PHE A 526 14.37 -4.59 6.29
C PHE A 526 13.47 -5.67 6.91
N HIS A 527 12.18 -5.66 6.55
CA HIS A 527 11.20 -6.64 7.02
C HIS A 527 11.78 -8.07 6.88
N PRO A 528 11.59 -8.97 7.86
CA PRO A 528 12.18 -10.32 7.79
C PRO A 528 11.85 -11.08 6.50
N ASP A 529 10.62 -10.94 6.00
CA ASP A 529 10.17 -11.54 4.74
C ASP A 529 10.67 -10.84 3.47
N ALA A 530 11.43 -9.74 3.57
CA ALA A 530 12.07 -9.06 2.43
C ALA A 530 13.32 -9.81 1.91
N ILE A 531 13.27 -11.14 1.87
CA ILE A 531 14.38 -12.06 1.59
C ILE A 531 15.09 -11.70 0.28
N HIS A 532 14.30 -11.44 -0.76
CA HIS A 532 14.81 -11.12 -2.09
C HIS A 532 15.64 -9.82 -2.13
N TRP A 533 15.26 -8.84 -1.30
CA TRP A 533 15.92 -7.55 -1.18
C TRP A 533 17.19 -7.66 -0.34
N LYS A 534 17.11 -8.35 0.81
CA LYS A 534 18.26 -8.64 1.69
C LYS A 534 19.38 -9.35 0.92
N ARG A 535 19.07 -10.43 0.19
CA ARG A 535 20.06 -11.20 -0.60
C ARG A 535 20.79 -10.37 -1.67
N ARG A 536 20.21 -9.24 -2.12
CA ARG A 536 20.78 -8.37 -3.15
C ARG A 536 21.55 -7.17 -2.60
N ALA A 537 21.45 -6.88 -1.31
CA ALA A 537 22.11 -5.75 -0.69
C ALA A 537 23.60 -6.06 -0.42
N PRO A 538 24.56 -5.42 -1.10
CA PRO A 538 25.98 -5.72 -0.93
C PRO A 538 26.48 -5.52 0.50
N ARG A 539 25.93 -4.54 1.23
CA ARG A 539 26.27 -4.23 2.64
C ARG A 539 26.27 -5.47 3.55
N ILE A 540 25.31 -6.37 3.36
CA ILE A 540 25.14 -7.56 4.21
C ILE A 540 25.66 -8.85 3.55
N GLN A 541 26.04 -8.81 2.28
CA GLN A 541 26.58 -9.98 1.57
C GLN A 541 27.91 -10.46 2.14
N ALA A 542 28.76 -9.54 2.62
CA ALA A 542 30.02 -9.90 3.26
C ALA A 542 29.77 -10.75 4.52
N LEU A 543 28.86 -10.31 5.40
CA LEU A 543 28.45 -11.05 6.59
C LEU A 543 27.88 -12.43 6.23
N GLN A 544 26.96 -12.50 5.27
CA GLN A 544 26.37 -13.78 4.86
C GLN A 544 27.40 -14.73 4.22
N THR A 545 28.34 -14.21 3.45
CA THR A 545 29.40 -15.02 2.81
C THR A 545 30.33 -15.58 3.87
N CYS A 546 30.79 -14.74 4.80
CA CYS A 546 31.59 -15.18 5.95
C CYS A 546 30.82 -16.22 6.79
N ALA A 547 29.55 -15.93 7.10
CA ALA A 547 28.72 -16.81 7.92
C ALA A 547 28.52 -18.21 7.30
N LYS A 548 28.55 -18.37 5.98
CA LYS A 548 28.45 -19.70 5.35
C LYS A 548 29.62 -20.61 5.72
N GLN A 549 30.84 -20.07 5.76
CA GLN A 549 32.07 -20.86 5.82
C GLN A 549 32.74 -20.82 7.19
N ALA A 550 32.50 -19.77 7.97
CA ALA A 550 33.24 -19.53 9.20
C ALA A 550 32.57 -20.12 10.45
N GLN A 551 33.35 -20.19 11.52
CA GLN A 551 32.89 -20.39 12.91
C GLN A 551 32.46 -19.05 13.52
N ALA A 552 31.78 -19.09 14.67
CA ALA A 552 31.19 -17.92 15.32
C ALA A 552 32.22 -16.80 15.58
N ASP A 553 33.44 -17.14 15.99
CA ASP A 553 34.46 -16.14 16.35
C ASP A 553 34.92 -15.26 15.18
N ALA A 554 34.84 -15.78 13.96
CA ALA A 554 35.25 -15.06 12.76
C ALA A 554 34.17 -14.09 12.24
N ILE A 555 32.92 -14.20 12.70
CA ILE A 555 31.83 -13.31 12.25
C ILE A 555 31.63 -12.08 13.14
N TRP A 556 32.21 -12.06 14.36
CA TRP A 556 32.05 -10.95 15.30
C TRP A 556 32.47 -9.59 14.74
N ILE A 557 33.61 -9.55 14.03
CA ILE A 557 34.11 -8.33 13.37
C ILE A 557 33.09 -7.82 12.34
N HIS A 558 32.50 -8.73 11.56
CA HIS A 558 31.49 -8.36 10.55
C HIS A 558 30.18 -7.90 11.19
N ILE A 559 29.78 -8.47 12.32
CA ILE A 559 28.59 -8.05 13.06
C ILE A 559 28.75 -6.63 13.60
N GLN A 560 29.93 -6.29 14.13
CA GLN A 560 30.22 -4.98 14.72
C GLN A 560 30.67 -3.91 13.72
N THR A 561 30.88 -4.26 12.45
CA THR A 561 31.41 -3.31 11.45
C THR A 561 30.57 -2.03 11.40
N ASP A 562 31.22 -0.87 11.52
CA ASP A 562 30.59 0.46 11.53
C ASP A 562 29.62 0.74 12.71
N LEU A 563 29.64 -0.08 13.78
CA LEU A 563 28.87 0.15 15.01
C LEU A 563 29.80 0.58 16.15
N LYS A 564 29.33 1.45 17.05
CA LYS A 564 30.08 1.87 18.25
C LYS A 564 29.81 0.94 19.42
N ILE A 565 28.58 0.46 19.55
CA ILE A 565 28.22 -0.55 20.57
C ILE A 565 28.95 -1.86 20.28
N ASN A 566 29.55 -2.42 21.33
CA ASN A 566 30.29 -3.66 21.21
C ASN A 566 29.44 -4.90 21.54
N LEU A 567 29.88 -6.08 21.05
CA LEU A 567 29.19 -7.34 21.28
C LEU A 567 29.14 -7.73 22.77
N THR A 568 30.18 -7.40 23.53
CA THR A 568 30.24 -7.70 24.97
C THR A 568 29.14 -6.98 25.73
N GLU A 569 28.91 -5.71 25.45
CA GLU A 569 27.81 -4.91 25.99
C GLU A 569 26.45 -5.47 25.58
N PHE A 570 26.29 -5.89 24.32
CA PHE A 570 25.06 -6.54 23.88
C PHE A 570 24.75 -7.82 24.69
N TRP A 571 25.72 -8.71 24.86
CA TRP A 571 25.53 -10.01 25.51
C TRP A 571 25.45 -9.93 27.04
N ASN A 572 26.24 -9.06 27.67
CA ASN A 572 26.39 -9.02 29.13
C ASN A 572 25.50 -7.99 29.81
N ASP A 573 24.93 -7.05 29.04
CA ASP A 573 24.17 -5.94 29.60
C ASP A 573 22.78 -5.83 28.98
N PHE A 574 22.71 -5.58 27.67
CA PHE A 574 21.44 -5.40 26.98
C PHE A 574 20.55 -6.65 27.05
N LEU A 575 21.07 -7.81 26.67
CA LEU A 575 20.28 -9.04 26.61
C LEU A 575 19.77 -9.50 27.99
N PRO A 576 20.59 -9.52 29.07
CA PRO A 576 20.11 -9.81 30.41
C PRO A 576 19.02 -8.86 30.89
N LEU A 577 19.15 -7.55 30.59
CA LEU A 577 18.15 -6.54 30.93
C LEU A 577 16.81 -6.80 30.22
N VAL A 578 16.84 -7.23 28.96
CA VAL A 578 15.63 -7.64 28.22
C VAL A 578 15.01 -8.90 28.81
N ASN A 579 15.83 -9.87 29.21
CA ASN A 579 15.40 -11.15 29.73
C ASN A 579 14.90 -11.11 31.19
N GLU A 580 15.26 -10.09 31.97
CA GLU A 580 14.90 -9.93 33.40
C GLU A 580 13.39 -10.07 33.65
N GLY A 581 12.56 -9.55 32.74
CA GLY A 581 11.09 -9.61 32.80
C GLY A 581 10.47 -10.90 32.27
N GLY A 582 11.26 -11.93 31.96
CA GLY A 582 10.77 -13.21 31.42
C GLY A 582 10.06 -13.10 30.07
N LEU A 583 10.36 -12.07 29.27
CA LEU A 583 9.72 -11.77 27.99
C LEU A 583 8.19 -11.58 28.08
N ASN A 584 7.69 -11.10 29.21
CA ASN A 584 6.27 -10.84 29.42
C ASN A 584 5.85 -9.50 28.77
N TRP A 585 4.90 -9.57 27.84
CA TRP A 585 4.36 -8.39 27.13
C TRP A 585 3.68 -7.38 28.06
N ALA A 586 3.08 -7.83 29.16
CA ALA A 586 2.51 -6.94 30.18
C ALA A 586 3.58 -6.09 30.90
N THR A 587 4.80 -6.61 31.02
CA THR A 587 5.93 -5.90 31.64
C THR A 587 6.86 -5.22 30.63
N MET A 588 6.55 -5.32 29.32
CA MET A 588 7.32 -4.67 28.26
C MET A 588 7.47 -3.14 28.45
N PRO A 589 6.43 -2.39 28.87
CA PRO A 589 6.58 -0.94 29.10
C PRO A 589 7.69 -0.62 30.12
N GLN A 590 7.81 -1.41 31.20
CA GLN A 590 8.83 -1.27 32.21
C GLN A 590 10.22 -1.62 31.65
N THR A 591 10.34 -2.71 30.90
CA THR A 591 11.60 -3.08 30.22
C THR A 591 12.05 -1.99 29.26
N VAL A 592 11.13 -1.46 28.44
CA VAL A 592 11.43 -0.37 27.49
C VAL A 592 11.82 0.92 28.22
N ALA A 593 11.18 1.24 29.35
CA ALA A 593 11.57 2.37 30.19
C ALA A 593 12.99 2.20 30.76
N LYS A 594 13.33 1.01 31.28
CA LYS A 594 14.70 0.70 31.73
C LYS A 594 15.71 0.86 30.59
N LEU A 595 15.42 0.28 29.42
CA LEU A 595 16.28 0.40 28.23
C LEU A 595 16.50 1.86 27.81
N ARG A 596 15.43 2.67 27.75
CA ARG A 596 15.50 4.10 27.40
C ARG A 596 16.20 4.96 28.45
N SER A 597 16.28 4.48 29.70
CA SER A 597 17.04 5.14 30.77
C SER A 597 18.54 4.86 30.68
N ARG A 598 18.92 3.70 30.10
CA ARG A 598 20.30 3.23 29.98
C ARG A 598 20.95 3.58 28.65
N TYR A 599 20.20 3.44 27.57
CA TYR A 599 20.67 3.64 26.20
C TYR A 599 19.96 4.83 25.57
N ASN A 600 20.74 5.69 24.94
CA ASN A 600 20.19 6.72 24.09
C ASN A 600 19.61 6.11 22.79
N ARG A 601 18.94 6.94 22.00
CA ARG A 601 18.24 6.47 20.79
C ARG A 601 19.17 5.90 19.71
N GLN A 602 20.35 6.49 19.54
CA GLN A 602 21.33 6.01 18.57
C GLN A 602 21.91 4.67 19.02
N GLU A 603 22.17 4.53 20.31
CA GLU A 603 22.58 3.26 20.94
C GLU A 603 21.53 2.17 20.75
N LEU A 604 20.24 2.47 20.98
CA LEU A 604 19.15 1.52 20.73
C LEU A 604 19.06 1.11 19.25
N LEU A 605 19.31 2.02 18.31
CA LEU A 605 19.37 1.69 16.88
C LEU A 605 20.56 0.77 16.56
N GLU A 606 21.73 1.04 17.12
CA GLU A 606 22.92 0.20 16.94
C GLU A 606 22.72 -1.19 17.55
N LEU A 607 22.10 -1.29 18.72
CA LEU A 607 21.68 -2.57 19.34
C LEU A 607 20.71 -3.34 18.43
N GLN A 608 19.75 -2.65 17.81
CA GLN A 608 18.82 -3.29 16.87
C GLN A 608 19.56 -3.78 15.61
N GLN A 609 20.51 -3.02 15.09
CA GLN A 609 21.33 -3.43 13.93
C GLN A 609 22.21 -4.63 14.28
N LEU A 610 22.86 -4.61 15.44
CA LEU A 610 23.67 -5.71 15.95
C LEU A 610 22.82 -6.98 16.11
N PHE A 611 21.67 -6.88 16.77
CA PHE A 611 20.70 -7.97 16.92
C PHE A 611 20.27 -8.53 15.56
N SER A 612 19.96 -7.65 14.59
CA SER A 612 19.53 -8.06 13.25
C SER A 612 20.65 -8.72 12.44
N ARG A 613 21.91 -8.32 12.64
CA ARG A 613 23.08 -8.95 12.02
C ARG A 613 23.36 -10.33 12.61
N LEU A 614 23.25 -10.49 13.93
CA LEU A 614 23.30 -11.80 14.61
C LEU A 614 22.23 -12.74 14.04
N SER A 615 20.98 -12.25 13.96
CA SER A 615 19.87 -13.00 13.38
C SER A 615 20.16 -13.42 11.93
N LEU A 616 20.64 -12.49 11.09
CA LEU A 616 20.96 -12.77 9.69
C LEU A 616 22.08 -13.81 9.52
N ALA A 617 23.09 -13.78 10.39
CA ALA A 617 24.18 -14.73 10.37
C ALA A 617 23.69 -16.15 10.75
N LEU A 618 22.89 -16.28 11.82
CA LEU A 618 22.25 -17.55 12.17
C LEU A 618 21.30 -18.04 11.08
N LEU A 619 20.47 -17.16 10.53
CA LEU A 619 19.53 -17.49 9.47
C LEU A 619 20.25 -18.09 8.25
N THR A 620 21.45 -17.60 7.94
CA THR A 620 22.30 -18.14 6.86
C THR A 620 22.71 -19.60 7.12
N LYS A 621 22.93 -19.99 8.38
CA LYS A 621 23.25 -21.37 8.78
C LYS A 621 22.01 -22.27 8.88
N LEU A 622 20.88 -21.73 9.32
CA LEU A 622 19.65 -22.49 9.60
C LEU A 622 18.74 -22.64 8.37
N GLU A 623 18.82 -21.75 7.39
CA GLU A 623 17.99 -21.78 6.18
C GLU A 623 18.06 -23.13 5.43
N PRO A 624 19.22 -23.80 5.26
CA PRO A 624 19.27 -25.14 4.66
C PRO A 624 18.38 -26.18 5.37
N PHE A 625 18.26 -26.14 6.70
CA PHE A 625 17.45 -27.08 7.48
C PHE A 625 15.95 -26.78 7.37
N PHE A 626 15.60 -25.50 7.28
CA PHE A 626 14.23 -25.05 6.97
C PHE A 626 13.80 -25.37 5.55
N LEU A 627 14.74 -25.30 4.60
CA LEU A 627 14.47 -25.56 3.19
C LEU A 627 14.49 -27.05 2.86
N GLU A 628 14.68 -27.96 3.80
CA GLU A 628 14.83 -29.41 3.54
C GLU A 628 16.06 -29.72 2.65
N LYS A 629 17.20 -29.12 2.98
CA LYS A 629 18.51 -29.37 2.35
C LYS A 629 19.54 -29.96 3.34
N ALA A 630 19.19 -30.06 4.61
CA ALA A 630 20.03 -30.59 5.68
C ALA A 630 19.14 -31.19 6.79
N GLU A 631 19.69 -32.15 7.54
CA GLU A 631 19.02 -32.84 8.64
C GLU A 631 19.69 -32.50 9.99
N PRO A 632 18.94 -32.38 11.10
CA PRO A 632 17.48 -32.56 11.22
C PRO A 632 16.68 -31.36 10.68
N GLN A 633 15.54 -31.61 10.04
CA GLN A 633 14.68 -30.54 9.52
C GLN A 633 14.15 -29.61 10.63
N LEU A 634 14.13 -28.32 10.34
CA LEU A 634 13.51 -27.32 11.22
C LEU A 634 12.07 -27.06 10.77
N VAL A 635 11.13 -27.75 11.43
CA VAL A 635 9.70 -27.69 11.11
C VAL A 635 9.06 -26.43 11.72
N VAL A 636 9.16 -25.32 11.01
CA VAL A 636 8.40 -24.07 11.30
C VAL A 636 7.51 -23.72 10.11
N SER A 637 6.37 -23.08 10.39
CA SER A 637 5.34 -22.83 9.36
C SER A 637 5.84 -21.91 8.25
N GLU A 638 6.40 -20.76 8.63
CA GLU A 638 6.80 -19.68 7.74
C GLU A 638 8.25 -19.21 7.95
N TYR A 639 8.82 -18.52 6.96
CA TYR A 639 10.17 -17.95 7.08
C TYR A 639 10.27 -16.86 8.16
N PHE A 640 9.19 -16.11 8.37
CA PHE A 640 9.09 -15.18 9.48
C PHE A 640 9.28 -15.89 10.83
N GLN A 641 8.67 -17.07 11.03
CA GLN A 641 8.89 -17.86 12.25
C GLN A 641 10.32 -18.39 12.34
N LEU A 642 10.97 -18.74 11.23
CA LEU A 642 12.41 -19.06 11.25
C LEU A 642 13.24 -17.86 11.72
N CYS A 643 12.89 -16.64 11.31
CA CYS A 643 13.53 -15.42 11.83
C CYS A 643 13.30 -15.26 13.33
N LEU A 644 12.06 -15.41 13.80
CA LEU A 644 11.75 -15.38 15.24
C LEU A 644 12.48 -16.48 16.00
N PHE A 645 12.68 -17.65 15.41
CA PHE A 645 13.47 -18.71 16.01
C PHE A 645 14.94 -18.32 16.17
N THR A 646 15.53 -17.57 15.24
CA THR A 646 16.86 -16.98 15.47
C THR A 646 16.87 -15.97 16.62
N HIS A 647 15.79 -15.21 16.81
CA HIS A 647 15.67 -14.29 17.94
C HIS A 647 15.63 -15.05 19.27
N TYR A 648 14.89 -16.16 19.31
CA TYR A 648 14.86 -17.07 20.46
C TYR A 648 16.26 -17.58 20.81
N LEU A 649 17.00 -18.07 19.82
CA LEU A 649 18.36 -18.59 20.01
C LEU A 649 19.34 -17.52 20.49
N ILE A 650 19.24 -16.29 19.99
CA ILE A 650 19.99 -15.14 20.53
C ILE A 650 19.56 -14.90 21.99
N GLY A 651 18.27 -14.98 22.28
CA GLY A 651 17.69 -14.88 23.61
C GLY A 651 18.30 -15.80 24.67
N GLN A 652 18.75 -17.00 24.26
CA GLN A 652 19.40 -17.99 25.12
C GLN A 652 20.85 -17.63 25.49
N GLY A 653 21.40 -16.56 24.92
CA GLY A 653 22.74 -16.06 25.22
C GLY A 653 23.84 -16.54 24.27
N GLN A 654 25.02 -15.98 24.45
CA GLN A 654 26.15 -16.12 23.52
C GLN A 654 26.62 -17.57 23.35
N ALA A 655 26.64 -18.36 24.43
CA ALA A 655 27.09 -19.75 24.38
C ALA A 655 26.19 -20.61 23.47
N VAL A 656 24.87 -20.47 23.60
CA VAL A 656 23.90 -21.17 22.76
C VAL A 656 23.97 -20.69 21.32
N TYR A 657 24.08 -19.37 21.11
CA TYR A 657 24.28 -18.80 19.79
C TYR A 657 25.50 -19.43 19.10
N SER A 658 26.66 -19.42 19.76
CA SER A 658 27.91 -19.94 19.18
C SER A 658 27.83 -21.43 18.91
N ASP A 659 27.24 -22.20 19.82
CA ASP A 659 27.09 -23.64 19.67
C ASP A 659 26.21 -24.00 18.47
N VAL A 660 25.05 -23.35 18.33
CA VAL A 660 24.16 -23.54 17.19
C VAL A 660 24.78 -23.01 15.90
N PHE A 661 25.48 -21.88 15.94
CA PHE A 661 26.12 -21.32 14.75
C PHE A 661 27.20 -22.27 14.19
N ASN A 662 28.00 -22.87 15.08
CA ASN A 662 29.07 -23.80 14.74
C ASN A 662 28.52 -25.19 14.38
N SER A 663 27.44 -25.62 15.04
CA SER A 663 26.74 -26.90 14.80
C SER A 663 25.24 -26.69 14.57
N PRO A 664 24.82 -26.25 13.35
CA PRO A 664 23.44 -25.86 13.07
C PRO A 664 22.38 -26.93 13.33
N ALA A 665 22.74 -28.21 13.23
CA ALA A 665 21.85 -29.33 13.56
C ALA A 665 21.33 -29.31 15.01
N LYS A 666 22.10 -28.71 15.93
CA LYS A 666 21.69 -28.58 17.34
C LYS A 666 20.47 -27.67 17.52
N ALA A 667 20.19 -26.78 16.57
CA ALA A 667 19.03 -25.91 16.62
C ALA A 667 17.72 -26.68 16.84
N ALA A 668 17.57 -27.89 16.29
CA ALA A 668 16.37 -28.69 16.47
C ALA A 668 16.02 -28.99 17.94
N HIS A 669 17.01 -29.06 18.84
CA HIS A 669 16.79 -29.30 20.28
C HIS A 669 16.04 -28.14 20.95
N TYR A 670 16.23 -26.93 20.42
CA TYR A 670 15.64 -25.70 20.93
C TYR A 670 14.23 -25.46 20.39
N LEU A 671 13.84 -26.19 19.33
CA LEU A 671 12.56 -25.97 18.65
C LEU A 671 11.35 -26.34 19.53
N ALA A 672 11.50 -27.31 20.43
CA ALA A 672 10.42 -27.73 21.33
C ALA A 672 9.98 -26.65 22.33
N GLN A 673 10.84 -25.66 22.60
CA GLN A 673 10.57 -24.54 23.53
C GLN A 673 10.33 -23.22 22.80
N PHE A 674 10.33 -23.25 21.45
CA PHE A 674 10.16 -22.06 20.64
C PHE A 674 8.68 -21.64 20.59
N GLU A 675 8.41 -20.45 21.12
CA GLU A 675 7.12 -19.77 20.99
C GLU A 675 7.30 -18.50 20.14
N PRO A 676 6.66 -18.40 18.95
CA PRO A 676 6.76 -17.22 18.08
C PRO A 676 6.42 -15.90 18.80
N GLU A 677 5.36 -15.88 19.59
CA GLU A 677 4.85 -14.72 20.32
C GLU A 677 5.87 -14.20 21.36
N ARG A 678 6.52 -15.10 22.10
CA ARG A 678 7.60 -14.73 23.04
C ARG A 678 8.84 -14.28 22.30
N SER A 679 9.18 -14.92 21.20
CA SER A 679 10.38 -14.58 20.42
C SER A 679 10.24 -13.25 19.67
N PHE A 680 9.01 -12.88 19.32
CA PHE A 680 8.69 -11.57 18.76
C PHE A 680 8.94 -10.42 19.74
N TYR A 681 8.98 -10.70 21.06
CA TYR A 681 9.29 -9.71 22.10
C TYR A 681 10.61 -8.96 21.83
N TYR A 682 11.65 -9.67 21.38
CA TYR A 682 12.97 -9.07 21.10
C TYR A 682 12.92 -8.04 19.96
N LEU A 683 12.02 -8.22 18.99
CA LEU A 683 11.79 -7.19 17.98
C LEU A 683 10.86 -6.10 18.52
N GLY A 684 9.89 -6.49 19.35
CA GLY A 684 8.89 -5.60 19.91
C GLY A 684 9.44 -4.52 20.83
N ILE A 685 10.51 -4.78 21.60
CA ILE A 685 11.16 -3.75 22.43
C ILE A 685 11.69 -2.56 21.62
N PHE A 686 12.23 -2.82 20.43
CA PHE A 686 12.73 -1.77 19.54
C PHE A 686 11.59 -1.02 18.85
N TRP A 687 10.46 -1.70 18.62
CA TRP A 687 9.29 -1.17 17.92
C TRP A 687 8.12 -0.82 18.85
N PHE A 688 8.38 -0.64 20.15
CA PHE A 688 7.35 -0.57 21.18
C PHE A 688 6.24 0.43 20.87
N ASP A 689 6.57 1.69 20.59
CA ASP A 689 5.56 2.73 20.35
C ASP A 689 4.68 2.40 19.13
N THR A 690 5.31 1.85 18.08
CA THR A 690 4.66 1.41 16.85
C THR A 690 3.76 0.19 17.08
N LEU A 691 4.18 -0.75 17.92
CA LEU A 691 3.38 -1.93 18.26
C LEU A 691 2.20 -1.59 19.17
N VAL A 692 2.35 -0.67 20.12
CA VAL A 692 1.23 -0.14 20.91
C VAL A 692 0.18 0.44 19.97
N PHE A 693 0.61 1.28 19.02
CA PHE A 693 -0.28 1.84 18.01
C PHE A 693 -0.96 0.76 17.15
N GLN A 694 -0.20 -0.19 16.61
CA GLN A 694 -0.72 -1.26 15.78
C GLN A 694 -1.70 -2.17 16.53
N ALA A 695 -1.43 -2.51 17.80
CA ALA A 695 -2.33 -3.31 18.63
C ALA A 695 -3.74 -2.70 18.69
N ARG A 696 -3.83 -1.36 18.87
CA ARG A 696 -5.12 -0.64 18.83
C ARG A 696 -5.82 -0.79 17.48
N LYS A 697 -5.06 -0.66 16.38
CA LYS A 697 -5.60 -0.79 15.02
C LYS A 697 -6.03 -2.21 14.70
N PHE A 698 -5.31 -3.21 15.18
CA PHE A 698 -5.67 -4.61 15.03
C PHE A 698 -6.93 -4.97 15.82
N ARG A 699 -7.10 -4.44 17.04
CA ARG A 699 -8.37 -4.58 17.79
C ARG A 699 -9.55 -4.05 16.98
N LEU A 700 -9.42 -2.85 16.42
CA LEU A 700 -10.46 -2.28 15.57
C LEU A 700 -10.68 -3.14 14.31
N PHE A 701 -9.60 -3.53 13.64
CA PHE A 701 -9.64 -4.32 12.41
C PHE A 701 -10.35 -5.66 12.63
N LEU A 702 -10.03 -6.39 13.70
CA LEU A 702 -10.65 -7.68 14.03
C LEU A 702 -12.12 -7.54 14.45
N LYS A 703 -12.55 -6.39 14.96
CA LYS A 703 -13.97 -6.10 15.24
C LYS A 703 -14.80 -5.89 13.98
N ILE A 704 -14.21 -5.31 12.92
CA ILE A 704 -14.95 -4.92 11.69
C ILE A 704 -14.77 -5.91 10.53
N SER A 705 -13.69 -6.68 10.53
CA SER A 705 -13.33 -7.63 9.48
C SER A 705 -13.38 -9.07 10.00
N VAL A 706 -13.91 -9.99 9.18
CA VAL A 706 -13.77 -11.43 9.41
C VAL A 706 -12.38 -11.81 8.92
N HIS A 707 -11.39 -11.85 9.81
CA HIS A 707 -10.07 -12.37 9.46
C HIS A 707 -10.09 -13.90 9.57
N GLN A 708 -9.71 -14.58 8.50
CA GLN A 708 -9.31 -15.98 8.53
C GLN A 708 -7.84 -16.01 8.11
N SER A 709 -6.93 -16.28 9.03
CA SER A 709 -5.55 -16.60 8.68
C SER A 709 -5.53 -17.99 8.04
N GLY A 710 -4.65 -18.18 7.05
CA GLY A 710 -4.43 -19.45 6.36
C GLY A 710 -2.94 -19.67 6.12
N ASN A 711 -2.52 -20.93 6.07
CA ASN A 711 -1.12 -21.33 5.86
C ASN A 711 -0.56 -20.76 4.54
N GLY A 712 0.67 -20.23 4.54
CA GLY A 712 1.37 -19.71 3.34
C GLY A 712 1.29 -18.19 3.12
N LEU A 713 0.68 -17.44 4.04
CA LEU A 713 0.64 -15.97 4.03
C LEU A 713 1.87 -15.38 4.77
N PRO A 714 2.23 -14.11 4.56
CA PRO A 714 3.32 -13.47 5.30
C PRO A 714 3.13 -13.60 6.82
N GLY A 715 4.14 -14.13 7.51
CA GLY A 715 3.97 -14.72 8.84
C GLY A 715 3.69 -13.71 9.97
N PHE A 716 3.84 -12.40 9.72
CA PHE A 716 3.36 -11.40 10.68
C PHE A 716 1.82 -11.39 10.80
N LEU A 717 1.10 -11.72 9.72
CA LEU A 717 -0.36 -11.74 9.75
C LEU A 717 -0.90 -12.71 10.81
N ASP A 718 -0.18 -13.81 11.07
CA ASP A 718 -0.54 -14.79 12.10
C ASP A 718 -0.41 -14.24 13.53
N LEU A 719 0.41 -13.21 13.74
CA LEU A 719 0.56 -12.55 15.04
C LEU A 719 -0.49 -11.47 15.30
N ILE A 720 -1.31 -11.08 14.31
CA ILE A 720 -2.32 -10.02 14.49
C ILE A 720 -3.30 -10.33 15.63
N PRO A 721 -3.89 -11.54 15.74
CA PRO A 721 -4.76 -11.89 16.87
C PRO A 721 -4.06 -11.74 18.23
N PHE A 722 -2.84 -12.27 18.36
CA PHE A 722 -2.04 -12.14 19.57
C PHE A 722 -1.75 -10.68 19.93
N MET A 723 -1.27 -9.90 18.94
CA MET A 723 -0.93 -8.49 19.11
C MET A 723 -2.13 -7.63 19.49
N SER A 724 -3.32 -7.96 18.99
CA SER A 724 -4.55 -7.24 19.34
C SER A 724 -4.92 -7.35 20.82
N GLN A 725 -4.43 -8.37 21.52
CA GLN A 725 -4.70 -8.60 22.94
C GLN A 725 -3.68 -7.89 23.86
N GLN A 726 -2.62 -7.30 23.29
CA GLN A 726 -1.57 -6.64 24.07
C GLN A 726 -1.85 -5.14 24.27
N PHE A 727 -1.29 -4.55 25.33
CA PHE A 727 -1.33 -3.11 25.59
C PHE A 727 -2.76 -2.51 25.71
N THR A 728 -3.70 -3.23 26.31
CA THR A 728 -5.08 -2.76 26.51
C THR A 728 -5.19 -1.59 27.48
N ASP A 729 -4.27 -1.52 28.44
CA ASP A 729 -4.32 -0.53 29.53
C ASP A 729 -3.52 0.73 29.21
N ILE A 730 -2.86 0.76 28.05
CA ILE A 730 -2.04 1.89 27.61
C ILE A 730 -2.94 2.80 26.77
N GLY A 731 -3.41 3.89 27.39
CA GLY A 731 -4.20 4.95 26.75
C GLY A 731 -5.69 4.64 26.61
N GLU A 732 -6.51 5.68 26.57
CA GLU A 732 -7.97 5.55 26.48
C GLU A 732 -8.42 5.14 25.07
N GLU A 733 -9.01 3.94 24.95
CA GLU A 733 -9.70 3.46 23.76
C GLU A 733 -11.21 3.43 24.01
N ASN A 734 -11.93 4.37 23.40
CA ASN A 734 -13.38 4.40 23.42
C ASN A 734 -13.95 3.82 22.12
N LEU A 735 -13.80 2.51 21.96
CA LEU A 735 -14.38 1.78 20.82
C LEU A 735 -15.78 1.28 21.20
N PRO A 736 -16.82 1.53 20.38
CA PRO A 736 -18.15 0.99 20.62
C PRO A 736 -18.15 -0.55 20.56
N GLU A 737 -19.18 -1.15 21.12
CA GLU A 737 -19.54 -2.53 20.82
C GLU A 737 -20.13 -2.58 19.41
N LEU A 738 -19.55 -3.45 18.58
CA LEU A 738 -19.93 -3.63 17.19
C LEU A 738 -20.42 -5.06 17.02
N GLU A 739 -21.72 -5.22 16.85
CA GLU A 739 -22.35 -6.53 16.66
C GLU A 739 -23.03 -6.59 15.30
N ARG A 740 -22.98 -7.75 14.64
CA ARG A 740 -23.81 -8.00 13.47
C ARG A 740 -25.10 -8.70 13.87
N ASN A 741 -26.21 -8.16 13.42
CA ASN A 741 -27.51 -8.81 13.56
C ASN A 741 -27.49 -10.16 12.81
N PRO A 742 -27.73 -11.30 13.49
CA PRO A 742 -27.60 -12.62 12.90
C PRO A 742 -28.66 -12.90 11.82
N LYS A 743 -29.78 -12.16 11.80
CA LYS A 743 -30.87 -12.37 10.85
C LYS A 743 -30.64 -11.64 9.52
N ASN A 744 -30.16 -10.40 9.56
CA ASN A 744 -30.13 -9.52 8.37
C ASN A 744 -28.76 -8.93 8.05
N GLY A 745 -27.73 -9.18 8.89
CA GLY A 745 -26.36 -8.71 8.70
C GLY A 745 -26.11 -7.25 9.05
N ASP A 746 -27.11 -6.52 9.54
CA ASP A 746 -26.95 -5.10 9.91
C ASP A 746 -26.05 -4.93 11.12
N TRP A 747 -25.31 -3.81 11.14
CA TRP A 747 -24.49 -3.45 12.28
C TRP A 747 -25.32 -2.78 13.38
N LEU A 748 -25.19 -3.31 14.59
CA LEU A 748 -25.61 -2.68 15.82
C LEU A 748 -24.39 -2.02 16.45
N ILE A 749 -24.46 -0.70 16.63
CA ILE A 749 -23.42 0.10 17.26
C ILE A 749 -23.94 0.48 18.63
N ARG A 750 -23.39 -0.11 19.70
CA ARG A 750 -23.73 0.25 21.07
C ARG A 750 -22.58 1.02 21.69
N GLU A 751 -22.88 2.21 22.20
CA GLU A 751 -21.90 2.94 22.99
C GLU A 751 -21.63 2.16 24.28
N LYS A 752 -20.37 2.09 24.69
CA LYS A 752 -20.08 1.70 26.07
C LYS A 752 -20.75 2.75 26.97
N GLN A 753 -21.61 2.31 27.89
CA GLN A 753 -22.01 3.20 28.98
C GLN A 753 -20.71 3.62 29.68
N PRO A 754 -20.51 4.91 29.98
CA PRO A 754 -19.41 5.28 30.84
C PRO A 754 -19.59 4.50 32.13
N GLU A 755 -18.67 3.58 32.43
CA GLU A 755 -18.51 3.15 33.80
C GLU A 755 -18.33 4.44 34.59
N LEU A 756 -19.17 4.67 35.60
CA LEU A 756 -18.97 5.69 36.61
C LEU A 756 -17.68 5.32 37.37
N SER A 757 -16.53 5.49 36.73
CA SER A 757 -15.23 5.37 37.35
C SER A 757 -14.76 6.77 37.72
N SER A 758 -14.60 6.93 39.03
CA SER A 758 -14.08 8.08 39.76
C SER A 758 -13.03 8.89 39.01
N GLU A 759 -13.17 10.22 39.09
CA GLU A 759 -12.12 11.21 38.86
C GLU A 759 -10.80 10.79 39.54
N SER A 760 -9.89 10.10 38.84
CA SER A 760 -8.45 10.08 39.16
C SER A 760 -7.64 9.24 38.16
N ALA A 761 -7.25 9.81 37.01
CA ALA A 761 -6.14 9.22 36.23
C ALA A 761 -5.43 10.18 35.26
N PHE A 762 -5.78 11.47 35.18
CA PHE A 762 -4.99 12.46 34.45
C PHE A 762 -3.88 13.03 35.35
N ASN A 763 -2.91 12.19 35.72
CA ASN A 763 -1.56 12.55 36.17
C ASN A 763 -0.80 11.26 36.49
N ARG A 764 -0.24 10.60 35.46
CA ARG A 764 0.92 9.70 35.57
C ARG A 764 1.52 9.42 34.20
#